data_AF-A0AAV6AJW3-F1
#
_entry.id   AF-A0AAV6AJW3-F1
#
_cell.length_a   1.000
_cell.length_b   1.000
_cell.length_c   1.000
_cell.angle_alpha   90.00
_cell.angle_beta   90.00
_cell.angle_gamma   90.00
#
_symmetry.space_group_name_H-M   'P 1'
#
loop_
_entity.id
_entity.type
_entity.pdbx_description
1 polymer ?
#
loop_
_entity_poly.entity_id
_entity_poly.type
_entity_poly.pdbx_seq_one_letter_code
_entity_poly.pdbx_strand_id
1 'polypeptide(L)'
;DARAFMSAARAAARLKPVVVVKAGRHAAGARAAASHTGALAGVDAVYDAAFRRAGLLRVHDLDQLFAAAETLSLVPRIAGRRIAVLTNGGGAGVLAVDRLGDLGGTLAVLSPETMAILDAALPAAWSRGNPVDIIGDAPPERYRAAMAALLEDPGNDAVLVMNCPTALASSRAAAEASVEAIAEYKRTHYRGKPVIAAWLGMDDGSEAIFSAAKAPVLNTPSRAVEGLMQLVRHAEAQEALTAAPPDLLTGFAPDRARARAAVDRALADGRQWLTATEVDDVLAAYEIAAVAVVPAATPDEARTLSKTLFDGHAAVVAKIASPDIVHKSDVGGVELELTSPMAVGEATARILERARAARPEARIDGVTLHPMIVASKAVELIAGVADDPVFGPFIVFGRGGTAVEVIDDKALVLPPLDVNLALDLIGRTRVSRQLAGYRDRPPVDRERLATLLVKLSLLVADEPRIREIDLNPIIADAERVITVDARIQVSAETGLAAPRSGTQQGHPRLAIRPYPSEWEQTIRLRDGTSMLVRPIRPEDERLYPPFFARMTDDDMRLRFFARVRELGHAFIARLTQIDYARAMAFIAVDPERGDMLGAVRLHGDGARTAGEYAIAVRSDLKGKGLGWELMRLIIRFAHREGYEEIHGEVLRENTTMLEMCLALGFEAKSDPDSQEIMAVRLDVARAVEIDPTLA
;
A
#
# COMPACT_ATOMS: atom_id res chain seq x y z
N ASP A 1 20.51 3.16 3.56
CA ASP A 1 19.92 3.09 2.22
C ASP A 1 18.46 2.68 2.36
N ALA A 2 17.52 3.57 2.02
CA ALA A 2 16.09 3.30 2.16
C ALA A 2 15.53 2.35 1.10
N ARG A 3 16.04 2.38 -0.13
CA ARG A 3 15.58 1.48 -1.21
C ARG A 3 15.94 0.04 -0.92
N ALA A 4 17.21 -0.19 -0.59
CA ALA A 4 17.69 -1.52 -0.23
C ALA A 4 16.91 -2.06 0.98
N PHE A 5 16.66 -1.21 1.99
CA PHE A 5 15.85 -1.58 3.15
C PHE A 5 14.42 -1.95 2.76
N MET A 6 13.70 -1.10 2.02
CA MET A 6 12.30 -1.35 1.64
C MET A 6 12.15 -2.62 0.82
N SER A 7 13.05 -2.83 -0.14
CA SER A 7 13.09 -4.02 -0.99
C SER A 7 13.35 -5.30 -0.17
N ALA A 8 14.40 -5.31 0.65
CA ALA A 8 14.75 -6.47 1.47
C ALA A 8 13.68 -6.76 2.56
N ALA A 9 13.17 -5.73 3.21
CA ALA A 9 12.19 -5.87 4.28
C ALA A 9 10.86 -6.41 3.74
N ARG A 10 10.40 -5.92 2.58
CA ARG A 10 9.20 -6.46 1.92
C ARG A 10 9.37 -7.92 1.50
N ALA A 11 10.53 -8.27 0.95
CA ALA A 11 10.83 -9.66 0.59
C ALA A 11 10.83 -10.58 1.82
N ALA A 12 11.43 -10.15 2.92
CA ALA A 12 11.42 -10.90 4.18
C ALA A 12 10.00 -11.02 4.77
N ALA A 13 9.24 -9.92 4.79
CA ALA A 13 7.90 -9.87 5.33
C ALA A 13 6.95 -10.84 4.62
N ARG A 14 7.06 -11.04 3.30
CA ARG A 14 6.26 -12.02 2.55
C ARG A 14 6.50 -13.49 2.96
N LEU A 15 7.63 -13.78 3.60
CA LEU A 15 8.03 -15.15 3.94
C LEU A 15 7.89 -15.43 5.44
N LYS A 16 8.19 -14.43 6.27
CA LYS A 16 8.22 -14.57 7.72
C LYS A 16 7.81 -13.26 8.40
N PRO A 17 7.27 -13.32 9.64
CA PRO A 17 7.03 -12.12 10.42
C PRO A 17 8.33 -11.34 10.65
N VAL A 18 8.28 -10.03 10.43
CA VAL A 18 9.39 -9.11 10.74
C VAL A 18 8.87 -8.07 11.73
N VAL A 19 9.39 -8.11 12.96
CA VAL A 19 9.01 -7.19 14.04
C VAL A 19 10.07 -6.09 14.16
N VAL A 20 9.64 -4.83 14.30
CA VAL A 20 10.54 -3.67 14.35
C VAL A 20 10.25 -2.77 15.54
N VAL A 21 11.31 -2.46 16.31
CA VAL A 21 11.32 -1.41 17.34
C VAL A 21 12.12 -0.24 16.81
N LYS A 22 11.53 0.97 16.78
CA LYS A 22 12.23 2.21 16.39
C LYS A 22 12.50 3.07 17.62
N ALA A 23 13.78 3.27 17.94
CA ALA A 23 14.22 4.24 18.94
C ALA A 23 14.19 5.68 18.38
N GLY A 24 14.08 6.69 19.24
CA GLY A 24 14.09 8.11 18.84
C GLY A 24 12.84 8.54 18.07
N ARG A 25 11.65 8.32 18.67
CA ARG A 25 10.33 8.58 18.07
C ARG A 25 9.85 10.01 18.24
N HIS A 26 10.25 10.67 19.32
CA HIS A 26 9.85 12.03 19.62
C HIS A 26 10.95 12.98 19.17
N ALA A 27 10.69 13.76 18.13
CA ALA A 27 11.58 14.83 17.71
C ALA A 27 11.34 16.05 18.60
N ALA A 28 12.32 16.41 19.43
CA ALA A 28 12.37 17.76 20.02
C ALA A 28 12.71 18.85 18.97
N GLY A 29 12.53 18.61 17.67
CA GLY A 29 13.05 19.48 16.62
C GLY A 29 12.68 19.10 15.19
N ALA A 30 11.39 19.04 14.85
CA ALA A 30 10.98 19.14 13.45
C ALA A 30 10.70 20.62 13.12
N ARG A 31 11.75 21.38 12.80
CA ARG A 31 11.64 22.73 12.22
C ARG A 31 12.38 22.74 10.89
N ALA A 32 11.63 22.67 9.79
CA ALA A 32 11.94 23.19 8.45
C ALA A 32 11.09 22.43 7.42
N ALA A 33 9.87 22.91 7.18
CA ALA A 33 9.12 22.62 5.97
C ALA A 33 8.43 23.91 5.54
N ALA A 34 8.45 24.23 4.24
CA ALA A 34 7.93 25.50 3.71
C ALA A 34 6.41 25.45 3.43
N SER A 35 5.81 24.25 3.34
CA SER A 35 4.37 24.04 3.13
C SER A 35 3.65 23.45 4.35
N HIS A 36 2.33 23.62 4.37
CA HIS A 36 1.44 23.04 5.38
C HIS A 36 1.55 21.50 5.39
N THR A 37 1.65 20.85 4.22
CA THR A 37 1.84 19.39 4.10
C THR A 37 3.15 18.88 4.71
N GLY A 38 4.28 19.57 4.45
CA GLY A 38 5.57 19.18 5.04
C GLY A 38 5.65 19.47 6.55
N ALA A 39 5.02 20.56 7.01
CA ALA A 39 4.96 20.90 8.44
C ALA A 39 4.11 19.91 9.25
N LEU A 40 3.11 19.29 8.61
CA LEU A 40 2.25 18.29 9.22
C LEU A 40 2.94 16.93 9.43
N ALA A 41 4.05 16.61 8.75
CA ALA A 41 4.67 15.30 8.85
C ALA A 41 5.71 15.22 9.98
N GLY A 42 5.43 14.40 11.01
CA GLY A 42 6.45 14.01 11.98
C GLY A 42 7.37 12.94 11.39
N VAL A 43 8.69 13.05 11.63
CA VAL A 43 9.70 12.08 11.16
C VAL A 43 9.28 10.63 11.45
N ASP A 44 8.73 10.38 12.64
CA ASP A 44 8.31 9.04 13.05
C ASP A 44 7.08 8.49 12.28
N ALA A 45 6.20 9.36 11.79
CA ALA A 45 5.03 8.96 11.01
C ALA A 45 5.43 8.45 9.61
N VAL A 46 6.51 8.98 9.02
CA VAL A 46 7.05 8.48 7.75
C VAL A 46 7.66 7.09 7.93
N TYR A 47 8.38 6.85 9.03
CA TYR A 47 8.87 5.50 9.38
C TYR A 47 7.71 4.51 9.59
N ASP A 48 6.63 4.94 10.24
CA ASP A 48 5.43 4.12 10.42
C ASP A 48 4.83 3.72 9.07
N ALA A 49 4.68 4.70 8.16
CA ALA A 49 4.21 4.49 6.81
C ALA A 49 5.13 3.53 6.03
N ALA A 50 6.46 3.67 6.16
CA ALA A 50 7.44 2.79 5.53
C ALA A 50 7.32 1.34 6.05
N PHE A 51 7.24 1.16 7.37
CA PHE A 51 7.09 -0.17 7.97
C PHE A 51 5.79 -0.85 7.55
N ARG A 52 4.67 -0.12 7.55
CA ARG A 52 3.39 -0.63 7.06
C ARG A 52 3.48 -1.02 5.59
N ARG A 53 4.08 -0.16 4.75
CA ARG A 53 4.23 -0.38 3.31
C ARG A 53 5.06 -1.62 2.96
N ALA A 54 6.06 -1.95 3.78
CA ALA A 54 6.86 -3.16 3.63
C ALA A 54 6.29 -4.38 4.39
N GLY A 55 5.18 -4.23 5.13
CA GLY A 55 4.52 -5.30 5.87
C GLY A 55 5.21 -5.70 7.18
N LEU A 56 6.01 -4.80 7.77
CA LEU A 56 6.63 -5.02 9.07
C LEU A 56 5.64 -4.73 10.21
N LEU A 57 5.78 -5.47 11.30
CA LEU A 57 5.03 -5.28 12.53
C LEU A 57 5.80 -4.35 13.45
N ARG A 58 5.32 -3.10 13.53
CA ARG A 58 5.89 -2.13 14.43
C ARG A 58 5.42 -2.38 15.87
N VAL A 59 6.37 -2.35 16.79
CA VAL A 59 6.18 -2.36 18.24
C VAL A 59 6.91 -1.18 18.88
N HIS A 60 6.56 -0.85 20.12
CA HIS A 60 6.97 0.40 20.76
C HIS A 60 8.05 0.25 21.83
N ASP A 61 8.29 -0.96 22.32
CA ASP A 61 9.26 -1.27 23.35
C ASP A 61 9.73 -2.73 23.23
N LEU A 62 10.70 -3.11 24.07
CA LEU A 62 11.26 -4.45 24.08
C LEU A 62 10.28 -5.49 24.61
N ASP A 63 9.39 -5.12 25.54
CA ASP A 63 8.39 -6.03 26.10
C ASP A 63 7.39 -6.49 25.03
N GLN A 64 6.95 -5.56 24.17
CA GLN A 64 6.12 -5.85 23.01
C GLN A 64 6.89 -6.64 21.94
N LEU A 65 8.19 -6.39 21.76
CA LEU A 65 9.03 -7.15 20.82
C LEU A 65 9.12 -8.63 21.24
N PHE A 66 9.41 -8.91 22.50
CA PHE A 66 9.50 -10.29 22.99
C PHE A 66 8.14 -10.99 22.96
N ALA A 67 7.07 -10.31 23.37
CA ALA A 67 5.71 -10.86 23.28
C ALA A 67 5.30 -11.17 21.82
N ALA A 68 5.66 -10.31 20.87
CA ALA A 68 5.45 -10.55 19.45
C ALA A 68 6.26 -11.75 18.96
N ALA A 69 7.55 -11.83 19.32
CA ALA A 69 8.41 -12.92 18.90
C ALA A 69 7.90 -14.27 19.41
N GLU A 70 7.47 -14.35 20.67
CA GLU A 70 6.89 -15.56 21.25
C GLU A 70 5.59 -15.95 20.54
N THR A 71 4.67 -15.00 20.40
CA THR A 71 3.35 -15.24 19.82
C THR A 71 3.44 -15.65 18.34
N LEU A 72 4.21 -14.91 17.53
CA LEU A 72 4.35 -15.15 16.10
C LEU A 72 5.12 -16.44 15.78
N SER A 73 5.94 -16.94 16.71
CA SER A 73 6.73 -18.17 16.52
C SER A 73 5.96 -19.44 16.90
N LEU A 74 5.06 -19.35 17.88
CA LEU A 74 4.36 -20.50 18.44
C LEU A 74 2.95 -20.70 17.89
N VAL A 75 2.27 -19.61 17.54
CA VAL A 75 0.84 -19.62 17.23
C VAL A 75 0.60 -19.70 15.72
N PRO A 76 -0.35 -20.53 15.24
CA PRO A 76 -0.71 -20.57 13.83
C PRO A 76 -1.27 -19.23 13.35
N ARG A 77 -1.27 -19.04 12.03
CA ARG A 77 -1.87 -17.86 11.40
C ARG A 77 -3.35 -17.76 11.76
N ILE A 78 -3.78 -16.60 12.23
CA ILE A 78 -5.18 -16.30 12.52
C ILE A 78 -5.96 -16.03 11.23
N ALA A 79 -7.21 -16.47 11.18
CA ALA A 79 -8.09 -16.33 10.02
C ALA A 79 -8.85 -14.99 9.98
N GLY A 80 -8.95 -14.30 11.12
CA GLY A 80 -9.71 -13.07 11.24
C GLY A 80 -9.43 -12.36 12.57
N ARG A 81 -10.36 -11.53 13.02
CA ARG A 81 -10.21 -10.67 14.21
C ARG A 81 -11.28 -10.89 15.29
N ARG A 82 -12.08 -11.96 15.17
CA ARG A 82 -13.14 -12.32 16.12
C ARG A 82 -12.55 -13.16 17.25
N ILE A 83 -12.45 -12.61 18.45
CA ILE A 83 -11.81 -13.27 19.59
C ILE A 83 -12.86 -13.78 20.57
N ALA A 84 -12.81 -15.06 20.91
CA ALA A 84 -13.53 -15.63 22.04
C ALA A 84 -12.68 -15.50 23.31
N VAL A 85 -13.27 -15.00 24.40
CA VAL A 85 -12.58 -14.84 25.68
C VAL A 85 -13.20 -15.79 26.69
N LEU A 86 -12.40 -16.65 27.29
CA LEU A 86 -12.77 -17.54 28.39
C LEU A 86 -12.11 -17.04 29.67
N THR A 87 -12.87 -16.87 30.75
CA THR A 87 -12.36 -16.38 32.04
C THR A 87 -13.12 -17.00 33.21
N ASN A 88 -12.45 -17.17 34.35
CA ASN A 88 -13.12 -17.45 35.64
C ASN A 88 -13.30 -16.18 36.49
N GLY A 89 -12.89 -15.01 35.99
CA GLY A 89 -13.02 -13.72 36.66
C GLY A 89 -13.54 -12.64 35.72
N GLY A 90 -14.77 -12.18 35.96
CA GLY A 90 -15.41 -11.15 35.14
C GLY A 90 -14.62 -9.85 35.03
N GLY A 91 -13.95 -9.41 36.11
CA GLY A 91 -13.12 -8.19 36.08
C GLY A 91 -11.94 -8.27 35.10
N ALA A 92 -11.22 -9.39 35.07
CA ALA A 92 -10.16 -9.62 34.09
C ALA A 92 -10.73 -9.75 32.66
N GLY A 93 -11.93 -10.35 32.53
CA GLY A 93 -12.72 -10.39 31.29
C GLY A 93 -12.95 -9.01 30.69
N VAL A 94 -13.45 -8.07 31.49
CA VAL A 94 -13.73 -6.69 31.05
C VAL A 94 -12.45 -5.98 30.61
N LEU A 95 -11.36 -6.09 31.38
CA LEU A 95 -10.06 -5.50 31.00
C LEU A 95 -9.53 -6.02 29.66
N ALA A 96 -9.75 -7.31 29.36
CA ALA A 96 -9.40 -7.89 28.08
C ALA A 96 -10.25 -7.30 26.94
N VAL A 97 -11.56 -7.15 27.16
CA VAL A 97 -12.50 -6.59 26.17
C VAL A 97 -12.20 -5.12 25.87
N ASP A 98 -11.93 -4.31 26.92
CA ASP A 98 -11.54 -2.91 26.75
C ASP A 98 -10.27 -2.79 25.90
N ARG A 99 -9.23 -3.57 26.25
CA ARG A 99 -7.98 -3.59 25.47
C ARG A 99 -8.18 -4.08 24.04
N LEU A 100 -9.08 -5.05 23.83
CA LEU A 100 -9.41 -5.57 22.50
C LEU A 100 -10.04 -4.46 21.65
N GLY A 101 -10.96 -3.69 22.22
CA GLY A 101 -11.58 -2.53 21.60
C GLY A 101 -10.57 -1.44 21.24
N ASP A 102 -9.67 -1.09 22.16
CA ASP A 102 -8.61 -0.09 21.94
C ASP A 102 -7.70 -0.43 20.75
N LEU A 103 -7.45 -1.73 20.55
CA LEU A 103 -6.58 -2.21 19.48
C LEU A 103 -7.33 -2.52 18.17
N GLY A 104 -8.65 -2.30 18.14
CA GLY A 104 -9.51 -2.51 16.96
C GLY A 104 -9.91 -3.96 16.71
N GLY A 105 -9.76 -4.85 17.71
CA GLY A 105 -10.25 -6.22 17.64
C GLY A 105 -11.77 -6.33 17.80
N THR A 106 -12.33 -7.49 17.48
CA THR A 106 -13.76 -7.74 17.56
C THR A 106 -14.03 -8.87 18.53
N LEU A 107 -14.93 -8.65 19.48
CA LEU A 107 -15.39 -9.71 20.37
C LEU A 107 -16.30 -10.65 19.57
N ALA A 108 -16.00 -11.94 19.57
CA ALA A 108 -16.75 -12.92 18.77
C ALA A 108 -18.21 -13.04 19.24
N VAL A 109 -19.11 -13.20 18.28
CA VAL A 109 -20.50 -13.60 18.53
C VAL A 109 -20.56 -15.12 18.41
N LEU A 110 -20.78 -15.79 19.54
CA LEU A 110 -20.80 -17.25 19.61
C LEU A 110 -22.05 -17.80 18.91
N SER A 111 -21.90 -18.91 18.21
CA SER A 111 -23.02 -19.58 17.54
C SER A 111 -24.08 -20.08 18.54
N PRO A 112 -25.36 -20.15 18.14
CA PRO A 112 -26.41 -20.73 18.98
C PRO A 112 -26.10 -22.16 19.45
N GLU A 113 -25.44 -22.96 18.60
CA GLU A 113 -25.01 -24.31 18.91
C GLU A 113 -23.98 -24.33 20.04
N THR A 114 -22.99 -23.43 19.97
CA THR A 114 -21.97 -23.28 21.02
C THR A 114 -22.59 -22.79 22.32
N MET A 115 -23.53 -21.84 22.25
CA MET A 115 -24.27 -21.37 23.42
C MET A 115 -25.02 -22.50 24.12
N ALA A 116 -25.68 -23.40 23.36
CA ALA A 116 -26.38 -24.55 23.92
C ALA A 116 -25.42 -25.55 24.61
N ILE A 117 -24.25 -25.81 24.03
CA ILE A 117 -23.21 -26.66 24.63
C ILE A 117 -22.71 -26.05 25.95
N LEU A 118 -22.44 -24.74 25.96
CA LEU A 118 -22.00 -24.01 27.15
C LEU A 118 -23.08 -24.01 28.24
N ASP A 119 -24.35 -23.76 27.90
CA ASP A 119 -25.48 -23.79 28.84
C ASP A 119 -25.67 -25.17 29.50
N ALA A 120 -25.38 -26.26 28.79
CA ALA A 120 -25.45 -27.60 29.34
C ALA A 120 -24.26 -27.95 30.25
N ALA A 121 -23.08 -27.39 29.97
CA ALA A 121 -21.84 -27.73 30.67
C ALA A 121 -21.49 -26.78 31.84
N LEU A 122 -22.03 -25.55 31.84
CA LEU A 122 -21.69 -24.52 32.81
C LEU A 122 -22.82 -24.27 33.83
N PRO A 123 -22.50 -23.75 35.03
CA PRO A 123 -23.51 -23.40 36.03
C PRO A 123 -24.46 -22.32 35.52
N ALA A 124 -25.72 -22.32 35.97
CA ALA A 124 -26.72 -21.35 35.54
C ALA A 124 -26.35 -19.86 35.75
N ALA A 125 -25.35 -19.56 36.57
CA ALA A 125 -24.85 -18.21 36.84
C ALA A 125 -23.79 -17.70 35.85
N TRP A 126 -23.33 -18.50 34.90
CA TRP A 126 -22.35 -18.08 33.90
C TRP A 126 -22.87 -16.91 33.03
N SER A 127 -21.96 -16.16 32.41
CA SER A 127 -22.27 -14.87 31.75
C SER A 127 -23.28 -14.92 30.58
N ARG A 128 -23.47 -16.08 29.94
CA ARG A 128 -24.27 -16.26 28.70
C ARG A 128 -23.87 -15.32 27.58
N GLY A 129 -22.58 -15.09 27.43
CA GLY A 129 -22.03 -14.26 26.38
C GLY A 129 -20.53 -14.44 26.23
N ASN A 130 -19.93 -13.51 25.50
CA ASN A 130 -18.49 -13.37 25.37
C ASN A 130 -18.10 -12.05 26.06
N PRO A 131 -17.22 -12.02 27.07
CA PRO A 131 -16.46 -13.15 27.64
C PRO A 131 -17.32 -14.24 28.28
N VAL A 132 -16.93 -15.49 28.06
CA VAL A 132 -17.48 -16.67 28.73
C VAL A 132 -16.92 -16.69 30.14
N ASP A 133 -17.69 -16.21 31.11
CA ASP A 133 -17.33 -16.22 32.54
C ASP A 133 -17.83 -17.51 33.20
N ILE A 134 -16.90 -18.42 33.51
CA ILE A 134 -17.17 -19.73 34.11
C ILE A 134 -17.18 -19.72 35.65
N ILE A 135 -17.13 -18.53 36.25
CA ILE A 135 -17.17 -18.25 37.70
C ILE A 135 -15.88 -18.64 38.43
N GLY A 136 -15.53 -17.89 39.49
CA GLY A 136 -14.23 -17.96 40.17
C GLY A 136 -13.92 -19.27 40.90
N ASP A 137 -14.92 -20.12 41.14
CA ASP A 137 -14.77 -21.46 41.72
C ASP A 137 -14.60 -22.56 40.65
N ALA A 138 -14.36 -22.19 39.38
CA ALA A 138 -14.30 -23.12 38.26
C ALA A 138 -13.25 -24.23 38.44
N PRO A 139 -13.67 -25.51 38.55
CA PRO A 139 -12.77 -26.64 38.50
C PRO A 139 -12.30 -26.90 37.05
N PRO A 140 -11.26 -27.72 36.86
CA PRO A 140 -10.66 -28.00 35.55
C PRO A 140 -11.65 -28.46 34.47
N GLU A 141 -12.70 -29.17 34.86
CA GLU A 141 -13.71 -29.70 33.94
C GLU A 141 -14.48 -28.58 33.23
N ARG A 142 -14.75 -27.46 33.92
CA ARG A 142 -15.39 -26.28 33.30
C ARG A 142 -14.48 -25.64 32.25
N TYR A 143 -13.18 -25.56 32.53
CA TYR A 143 -12.18 -25.10 31.55
C TYR A 143 -12.14 -26.02 30.32
N ARG A 144 -12.06 -27.34 30.52
CA ARG A 144 -12.04 -28.32 29.42
C ARG A 144 -13.28 -28.19 28.53
N ALA A 145 -14.47 -28.18 29.13
CA ALA A 145 -15.73 -28.13 28.41
C ALA A 145 -15.90 -26.80 27.64
N ALA A 146 -15.60 -25.67 28.28
CA ALA A 146 -15.69 -24.37 27.62
C ALA A 146 -14.64 -24.20 26.51
N MET A 147 -13.40 -24.65 26.73
CA MET A 147 -12.36 -24.63 25.69
C MET A 147 -12.75 -25.48 24.48
N ALA A 148 -13.25 -26.70 24.68
CA ALA A 148 -13.70 -27.57 23.59
C ALA A 148 -14.81 -26.90 22.77
N ALA A 149 -15.82 -26.31 23.43
CA ALA A 149 -16.90 -25.60 22.75
C ALA A 149 -16.40 -24.38 21.94
N LEU A 150 -15.53 -23.55 22.52
CA LEU A 150 -15.00 -22.35 21.86
C LEU A 150 -14.07 -22.67 20.69
N LEU A 151 -13.28 -23.75 20.79
CA LEU A 151 -12.40 -24.19 19.70
C LEU A 151 -13.20 -24.65 18.48
N GLU A 152 -14.33 -25.33 18.67
CA GLU A 152 -15.22 -25.79 17.59
C GLU A 152 -16.13 -24.69 17.02
N ASP A 153 -16.38 -23.61 17.78
CA ASP A 153 -17.30 -22.54 17.36
C ASP A 153 -16.84 -21.81 16.07
N PRO A 154 -17.65 -21.78 15.00
CA PRO A 154 -17.33 -21.04 13.77
C PRO A 154 -17.45 -19.51 13.93
N GLY A 155 -18.05 -19.04 15.03
CA GLY A 155 -18.23 -17.63 15.37
C GLY A 155 -16.95 -16.89 15.75
N ASN A 156 -15.86 -17.61 16.10
CA ASN A 156 -14.59 -17.03 16.50
C ASN A 156 -13.38 -17.55 15.72
N ASP A 157 -12.37 -16.71 15.59
CA ASP A 157 -11.12 -16.95 14.86
C ASP A 157 -9.95 -17.30 15.78
N ALA A 158 -10.05 -16.99 17.07
CA ALA A 158 -9.06 -17.29 18.10
C ALA A 158 -9.68 -17.31 19.50
N VAL A 159 -9.02 -17.98 20.44
CA VAL A 159 -9.43 -18.08 21.85
C VAL A 159 -8.38 -17.46 22.77
N LEU A 160 -8.81 -16.53 23.62
CA LEU A 160 -8.07 -16.05 24.79
C LEU A 160 -8.60 -16.79 26.01
N VAL A 161 -7.78 -17.64 26.63
CA VAL A 161 -8.15 -18.33 27.88
C VAL A 161 -7.45 -17.68 29.06
N MET A 162 -8.20 -17.40 30.13
CA MET A 162 -7.67 -16.68 31.29
C MET A 162 -7.97 -17.40 32.59
N ASN A 163 -7.04 -17.27 33.54
CA ASN A 163 -7.21 -17.74 34.90
C ASN A 163 -6.82 -16.65 35.90
N CYS A 164 -7.75 -16.33 36.80
CA CYS A 164 -7.52 -15.60 38.03
C CYS A 164 -7.42 -16.63 39.16
N PRO A 165 -6.24 -16.83 39.78
CA PRO A 165 -6.10 -17.79 40.88
C PRO A 165 -7.04 -17.47 42.03
N THR A 166 -7.68 -18.50 42.56
CA THR A 166 -8.53 -18.42 43.76
C THR A 166 -8.13 -19.53 44.72
N ALA A 167 -8.49 -19.38 46.00
CA ALA A 167 -8.28 -20.44 46.99
C ALA A 167 -9.19 -21.67 46.76
N LEU A 168 -10.16 -21.59 45.84
CA LEU A 168 -11.20 -22.59 45.65
C LEU A 168 -10.87 -23.59 44.53
N ALA A 169 -9.98 -23.23 43.60
CA ALA A 169 -9.68 -24.02 42.41
C ALA A 169 -8.19 -23.97 42.07
N SER A 170 -7.68 -25.07 41.49
CA SER A 170 -6.27 -25.19 41.10
C SER A 170 -6.01 -24.56 39.74
N SER A 171 -5.24 -23.47 39.71
CA SER A 171 -4.78 -22.80 38.48
C SER A 171 -3.97 -23.73 37.57
N ARG A 172 -3.13 -24.59 38.16
CA ARG A 172 -2.36 -25.60 37.43
C ARG A 172 -3.25 -26.62 36.75
N ALA A 173 -4.23 -27.18 37.47
CA ALA A 173 -5.12 -28.18 36.91
C ALA A 173 -6.03 -27.58 35.82
N ALA A 174 -6.41 -26.30 35.95
CA ALA A 174 -7.09 -25.55 34.87
C ALA A 174 -6.22 -25.40 33.61
N ALA A 175 -4.91 -25.18 33.78
CA ALA A 175 -3.96 -25.12 32.66
C ALA A 175 -3.84 -26.49 31.96
N GLU A 176 -3.69 -27.58 32.73
CA GLU A 176 -3.65 -28.95 32.21
C GLU A 176 -4.91 -29.28 31.40
N ALA A 177 -6.09 -28.98 31.94
CA ALA A 177 -7.37 -29.18 31.25
C ALA A 177 -7.52 -28.34 29.97
N SER A 178 -7.03 -27.11 29.97
CA SER A 178 -7.05 -26.24 28.79
C SER A 178 -6.12 -26.78 27.69
N VAL A 179 -4.93 -27.25 28.05
CA VAL A 179 -3.97 -27.86 27.12
C VAL A 179 -4.48 -29.17 26.54
N GLU A 180 -5.15 -30.00 27.33
CA GLU A 180 -5.79 -31.23 26.86
C GLU A 180 -6.82 -30.95 25.75
N ALA A 181 -7.68 -29.94 25.94
CA ALA A 181 -8.66 -29.53 24.94
C ALA A 181 -7.99 -29.04 23.65
N ILE A 182 -6.91 -28.25 23.76
CA ILE A 182 -6.12 -27.81 22.60
C ILE A 182 -5.52 -29.01 21.84
N ALA A 183 -4.97 -29.98 22.57
CA ALA A 183 -4.35 -31.17 22.00
C ALA A 183 -5.37 -32.11 21.33
N GLU A 184 -6.59 -32.20 21.86
CA GLU A 184 -7.69 -32.94 21.24
C GLU A 184 -8.16 -32.26 19.95
N TYR A 185 -8.39 -30.94 19.97
CA TYR A 185 -8.78 -30.18 18.79
C TYR A 185 -7.75 -30.30 17.64
N LYS A 186 -6.45 -30.21 17.96
CA LYS A 186 -5.36 -30.35 16.99
C LYS A 186 -5.29 -31.75 16.35
N ARG A 187 -5.86 -32.80 16.98
CA ARG A 187 -5.88 -34.16 16.40
C ARG A 187 -6.88 -34.32 15.27
N THR A 188 -7.99 -33.56 15.32
CA THR A 188 -9.06 -33.62 14.32
C THR A 188 -9.00 -32.51 13.28
N HIS A 189 -8.24 -31.43 13.55
CA HIS A 189 -8.15 -30.25 12.69
C HIS A 189 -6.75 -30.04 12.13
N TYR A 190 -6.62 -30.05 10.80
CA TYR A 190 -5.36 -29.78 10.10
C TYR A 190 -4.82 -28.36 10.37
N ARG A 191 -5.72 -27.37 10.52
CA ARG A 191 -5.36 -26.02 10.96
C ARG A 191 -5.95 -25.76 12.35
N GLY A 192 -5.08 -25.65 13.35
CA GLY A 192 -5.48 -25.30 14.71
C GLY A 192 -5.93 -23.85 14.80
N LYS A 193 -6.97 -23.60 15.61
CA LYS A 193 -7.39 -22.26 15.97
C LYS A 193 -6.35 -21.66 16.94
N PRO A 194 -5.88 -20.42 16.74
CA PRO A 194 -4.98 -19.74 17.66
C PRO A 194 -5.51 -19.71 19.10
N VAL A 195 -4.66 -20.04 20.06
CA VAL A 195 -4.96 -19.92 21.50
C VAL A 195 -3.83 -19.18 22.19
N ILE A 196 -4.17 -18.16 22.98
CA ILE A 196 -3.26 -17.48 23.90
C ILE A 196 -3.84 -17.61 25.30
N ALA A 197 -2.97 -17.88 26.28
CA ALA A 197 -3.34 -17.95 27.68
C ALA A 197 -2.92 -16.70 28.45
N ALA A 198 -3.72 -16.29 29.43
CA ALA A 198 -3.35 -15.29 30.43
C ALA A 198 -3.60 -15.81 31.85
N TRP A 199 -2.54 -16.27 32.52
CA TRP A 199 -2.59 -16.75 33.90
C TRP A 199 -2.12 -15.64 34.83
N LEU A 200 -3.05 -15.06 35.60
CA LEU A 200 -2.73 -14.03 36.58
C LEU A 200 -2.06 -14.69 37.79
N GLY A 201 -1.21 -13.95 38.51
CA GLY A 201 -0.68 -14.40 39.80
C GLY A 201 0.51 -15.37 39.77
N MET A 202 1.08 -15.68 38.59
CA MET A 202 2.34 -16.44 38.40
C MET A 202 2.40 -17.70 39.30
N ASP A 203 1.68 -18.76 38.94
CA ASP A 203 1.90 -20.06 39.59
C ASP A 203 3.11 -20.79 38.99
N ASP A 204 3.89 -21.46 39.86
CA ASP A 204 5.03 -22.28 39.45
C ASP A 204 4.52 -23.56 38.76
N GLY A 205 4.26 -23.49 37.45
CA GLY A 205 3.98 -24.67 36.63
C GLY A 205 3.12 -24.44 35.39
N SER A 206 2.16 -23.52 35.43
CA SER A 206 1.25 -23.28 34.30
C SER A 206 1.97 -22.82 33.03
N GLU A 207 3.01 -21.98 33.16
CA GLU A 207 3.85 -21.57 32.02
C GLU A 207 4.51 -22.77 31.33
N ALA A 208 5.06 -23.71 32.10
CA ALA A 208 5.69 -24.91 31.56
C ALA A 208 4.68 -25.83 30.84
N ILE A 209 3.46 -25.94 31.38
CA ILE A 209 2.37 -26.74 30.80
C ILE A 209 1.98 -26.20 29.41
N PHE A 210 1.73 -24.90 29.32
CA PHE A 210 1.35 -24.25 28.05
C PHE A 210 2.52 -24.17 27.06
N SER A 211 3.75 -23.95 27.53
CA SER A 211 4.95 -23.96 26.70
C SER A 211 5.17 -25.33 26.04
N ALA A 212 4.99 -26.42 26.79
CA ALA A 212 5.03 -27.78 26.24
C ALA A 212 3.95 -28.02 25.15
N ALA A 213 2.81 -27.33 25.25
CA ALA A 213 1.72 -27.38 24.28
C ALA A 213 1.88 -26.41 23.09
N LYS A 214 2.95 -25.60 23.08
CA LYS A 214 3.18 -24.49 22.14
C LYS A 214 2.02 -23.48 22.13
N ALA A 215 1.51 -23.14 23.31
CA ALA A 215 0.54 -22.07 23.52
C ALA A 215 1.20 -20.98 24.38
N PRO A 216 1.35 -19.73 23.88
CA PRO A 216 1.95 -18.66 24.67
C PRO A 216 1.13 -18.34 25.92
N VAL A 217 1.83 -18.07 27.03
CA VAL A 217 1.23 -17.59 28.29
C VAL A 217 1.74 -16.18 28.55
N LEU A 218 0.82 -15.24 28.68
CA LEU A 218 1.15 -13.84 28.92
C LEU A 218 0.61 -13.40 30.27
N ASN A 219 1.43 -12.69 31.04
CA ASN A 219 1.20 -12.48 32.48
C ASN A 219 0.07 -11.48 32.80
N THR A 220 -0.57 -10.90 31.78
CA THR A 220 -1.71 -9.99 31.93
C THR A 220 -2.70 -10.15 30.77
N PRO A 221 -4.01 -9.88 31.00
CA PRO A 221 -4.99 -9.84 29.93
C PRO A 221 -4.61 -8.89 28.80
N SER A 222 -4.07 -7.70 29.13
CA SER A 222 -3.70 -6.70 28.14
C SER A 222 -2.60 -7.17 27.20
N ARG A 223 -1.55 -7.82 27.73
CA ARG A 223 -0.48 -8.40 26.88
C ARG A 223 -1.00 -9.55 26.03
N ALA A 224 -1.88 -10.38 26.56
CA ALA A 224 -2.48 -11.48 25.79
C ALA A 224 -3.29 -11.00 24.59
N VAL A 225 -4.08 -9.95 24.79
CA VAL A 225 -4.81 -9.26 23.73
C VAL A 225 -3.85 -8.61 22.72
N GLU A 226 -2.76 -7.97 23.19
CA GLU A 226 -1.74 -7.41 22.30
C GLU A 226 -1.10 -8.47 21.40
N GLY A 227 -0.73 -9.64 21.96
CA GLY A 227 -0.19 -10.77 21.20
C GLY A 227 -1.17 -11.27 20.13
N LEU A 228 -2.45 -11.45 20.49
CA LEU A 228 -3.50 -11.80 19.52
C LEU A 228 -3.62 -10.75 18.41
N MET A 229 -3.62 -9.47 18.76
CA MET A 229 -3.75 -8.40 17.78
C MET A 229 -2.49 -8.25 16.91
N GLN A 230 -1.31 -8.68 17.37
CA GLN A 230 -0.12 -8.78 16.54
C GLN A 230 -0.25 -9.89 15.49
N LEU A 231 -0.87 -11.03 15.83
CA LEU A 231 -1.20 -12.07 14.84
C LEU A 231 -2.18 -11.56 13.79
N VAL A 232 -3.22 -10.82 14.21
CA VAL A 232 -4.19 -10.20 13.31
C VAL A 232 -3.49 -9.24 12.36
N ARG A 233 -2.70 -8.30 12.90
CA ARG A 233 -1.94 -7.33 12.09
C ARG A 233 -0.97 -8.00 11.13
N HIS A 234 -0.36 -9.12 11.55
CA HIS A 234 0.51 -9.90 10.67
C HIS A 234 -0.28 -10.51 9.51
N ALA A 235 -1.41 -11.16 9.81
CA ALA A 235 -2.25 -11.78 8.80
C ALA A 235 -2.80 -10.76 7.79
N GLU A 236 -3.23 -9.59 8.26
CA GLU A 236 -3.68 -8.46 7.44
C GLU A 236 -2.54 -7.89 6.59
N ALA A 237 -1.34 -7.73 7.15
CA ALA A 237 -0.17 -7.27 6.40
C ALA A 237 0.22 -8.27 5.30
N GLN A 238 0.15 -9.57 5.57
CA GLN A 238 0.38 -10.61 4.56
C GLN A 238 -0.65 -10.54 3.43
N GLU A 239 -1.92 -10.42 3.78
CA GLU A 239 -3.01 -10.31 2.82
C GLU A 239 -2.87 -9.07 1.94
N ALA A 240 -2.58 -7.91 2.55
CA ALA A 240 -2.35 -6.66 1.82
C ALA A 240 -1.15 -6.73 0.86
N LEU A 241 -0.09 -7.49 1.20
CA LEU A 241 1.06 -7.67 0.30
C LEU A 241 0.73 -8.55 -0.92
N THR A 242 -0.26 -9.43 -0.83
CA THR A 242 -0.65 -10.35 -1.91
C THR A 242 -1.92 -9.94 -2.66
N ALA A 243 -2.72 -9.06 -2.09
CA ALA A 243 -3.99 -8.62 -2.66
C ALA A 243 -3.80 -7.96 -4.04
N ALA A 244 -4.47 -8.49 -5.06
CA ALA A 244 -4.60 -7.82 -6.34
C ALA A 244 -5.44 -6.54 -6.18
N PRO A 245 -4.91 -5.37 -6.58
CA PRO A 245 -5.71 -4.17 -6.65
C PRO A 245 -6.74 -4.24 -7.80
N PRO A 246 -7.89 -3.55 -7.66
CA PRO A 246 -8.81 -3.35 -8.77
C PRO A 246 -8.21 -2.40 -9.82
N ASP A 247 -8.53 -2.64 -11.09
CA ASP A 247 -8.04 -1.85 -12.23
C ASP A 247 -8.90 -0.60 -12.47
N LEU A 248 -8.87 0.35 -11.52
CA LEU A 248 -9.64 1.60 -11.61
C LEU A 248 -9.05 2.64 -12.58
N LEU A 249 -7.83 2.42 -13.08
CA LEU A 249 -7.16 3.31 -14.04
C LEU A 249 -7.28 2.82 -15.49
N THR A 250 -8.18 1.89 -15.77
CA THR A 250 -8.42 1.41 -17.15
C THR A 250 -8.74 2.59 -18.07
N GLY A 251 -7.94 2.77 -19.14
CA GLY A 251 -8.13 3.85 -20.12
C GLY A 251 -7.57 5.21 -19.69
N PHE A 252 -7.02 5.34 -18.49
CA PHE A 252 -6.32 6.55 -18.07
C PHE A 252 -4.90 6.59 -18.67
N ALA A 253 -4.59 7.67 -19.39
CA ALA A 253 -3.27 7.92 -19.94
C ALA A 253 -2.86 9.37 -19.66
N PRO A 254 -1.87 9.61 -18.77
CA PRO A 254 -1.47 10.98 -18.43
C PRO A 254 -0.75 11.68 -19.59
N ASP A 255 -1.01 12.97 -19.77
CA ASP A 255 -0.24 13.85 -20.65
C ASP A 255 1.05 14.30 -19.96
N ARG A 256 2.01 13.39 -19.89
CA ARG A 256 3.32 13.63 -19.26
C ARG A 256 4.05 14.81 -19.89
N ALA A 257 3.88 15.05 -21.18
CA ALA A 257 4.52 16.15 -21.89
C ALA A 257 4.00 17.51 -21.42
N ARG A 258 2.68 17.65 -21.23
CA ARG A 258 2.07 18.87 -20.68
C ARG A 258 2.57 19.16 -19.26
N ALA A 259 2.58 18.16 -18.38
CA ALA A 259 3.10 18.33 -17.02
C ALA A 259 4.60 18.71 -17.01
N ARG A 260 5.41 18.03 -17.84
CA ARG A 260 6.84 18.31 -18.01
C ARG A 260 7.08 19.75 -18.45
N ALA A 261 6.33 20.22 -19.44
CA ALA A 261 6.46 21.56 -19.98
C ALA A 261 6.17 22.66 -18.94
N ALA A 262 5.16 22.45 -18.08
CA ALA A 262 4.87 23.38 -16.99
C ALA A 262 6.03 23.49 -15.98
N VAL A 263 6.63 22.35 -15.61
CA VAL A 263 7.80 22.31 -14.72
C VAL A 263 9.04 22.92 -15.40
N ASP A 264 9.26 22.64 -16.68
CA ASP A 264 10.39 23.17 -17.45
C ASP A 264 10.36 24.70 -17.51
N ARG A 265 9.18 25.30 -17.77
CA ARG A 265 9.00 26.76 -17.77
C ARG A 265 9.35 27.37 -16.41
N ALA A 266 8.84 26.79 -15.33
CA ALA A 266 9.11 27.30 -13.99
C ALA A 266 10.59 27.26 -13.61
N LEU A 267 11.27 26.16 -13.92
CA LEU A 267 12.70 26.02 -13.63
C LEU A 267 13.56 26.91 -14.54
N ALA A 268 13.19 27.09 -15.81
CA ALA A 268 13.88 28.01 -16.73
C ALA A 268 13.81 29.46 -16.25
N ASP A 269 12.70 29.86 -15.63
CA ASP A 269 12.50 31.17 -15.02
C ASP A 269 13.18 31.31 -13.63
N GLY A 270 13.88 30.28 -13.15
CA GLY A 270 14.49 30.25 -11.82
C GLY A 270 13.48 30.19 -10.67
N ARG A 271 12.23 29.81 -10.94
CA ARG A 271 11.15 29.70 -9.95
C ARG A 271 11.16 28.34 -9.28
N GLN A 272 10.79 28.33 -8.00
CA GLN A 272 10.59 27.09 -7.22
C GLN A 272 9.11 26.75 -7.05
N TRP A 273 8.20 27.65 -7.43
CA TRP A 273 6.76 27.45 -7.34
C TRP A 273 6.13 27.63 -8.72
N LEU A 274 5.21 26.72 -9.04
CA LEU A 274 4.37 26.84 -10.23
C LEU A 274 3.35 27.96 -10.06
N THR A 275 3.04 28.67 -11.15
CA THR A 275 1.91 29.60 -11.18
C THR A 275 0.58 28.83 -11.14
N ALA A 276 -0.53 29.52 -10.85
CA ALA A 276 -1.84 28.85 -10.77
C ALA A 276 -2.26 28.17 -12.09
N THR A 277 -1.88 28.74 -13.24
CA THR A 277 -2.14 28.13 -14.56
C THR A 277 -1.23 26.94 -14.84
N GLU A 278 0.02 26.98 -14.41
CA GLU A 278 0.93 25.83 -14.50
C GLU A 278 0.51 24.69 -13.57
N VAL A 279 -0.03 25.01 -12.38
CA VAL A 279 -0.64 24.00 -11.49
C VAL A 279 -1.84 23.36 -12.17
N ASP A 280 -2.73 24.15 -12.78
CA ASP A 280 -3.88 23.63 -13.54
C ASP A 280 -3.44 22.72 -14.70
N ASP A 281 -2.41 23.12 -15.47
CA ASP A 281 -1.81 22.29 -16.52
C ASP A 281 -1.34 20.92 -16.00
N VAL A 282 -0.65 20.90 -14.85
CA VAL A 282 -0.14 19.67 -14.23
C VAL A 282 -1.27 18.79 -13.71
N LEU A 283 -2.26 19.35 -13.02
CA LEU A 283 -3.39 18.58 -12.50
C LEU A 283 -4.27 18.03 -13.63
N ALA A 284 -4.54 18.83 -14.67
CA ALA A 284 -5.30 18.43 -15.83
C ALA A 284 -4.60 17.33 -16.63
N ALA A 285 -3.26 17.38 -16.75
CA ALA A 285 -2.46 16.33 -17.40
C ALA A 285 -2.63 14.94 -16.76
N TYR A 286 -2.98 14.88 -15.48
CA TYR A 286 -3.27 13.64 -14.75
C TYR A 286 -4.76 13.46 -14.44
N GLU A 287 -5.64 14.27 -15.04
CA GLU A 287 -7.07 14.27 -14.80
C GLU A 287 -7.44 14.31 -13.30
N ILE A 288 -6.69 15.10 -12.52
CA ILE A 288 -7.02 15.43 -11.13
C ILE A 288 -7.98 16.62 -11.17
N ALA A 289 -9.23 16.39 -10.76
CA ALA A 289 -10.27 17.41 -10.81
C ALA A 289 -9.93 18.60 -9.90
N ALA A 290 -9.84 19.78 -10.51
CA ALA A 290 -9.62 21.05 -9.84
C ALA A 290 -10.62 22.11 -10.35
N VAL A 291 -10.85 23.14 -9.56
CA VAL A 291 -11.64 24.30 -9.98
C VAL A 291 -10.93 25.03 -11.11
N ALA A 292 -11.70 25.48 -12.11
CA ALA A 292 -11.16 26.21 -13.24
C ALA A 292 -10.42 27.48 -12.80
N VAL A 293 -9.25 27.72 -13.38
CA VAL A 293 -8.41 28.89 -13.08
C VAL A 293 -8.43 29.84 -14.27
N VAL A 294 -8.93 31.05 -14.06
CA VAL A 294 -8.96 32.11 -15.10
C VAL A 294 -8.08 33.28 -14.66
N PRO A 295 -6.86 33.45 -15.20
CA PRO A 295 -5.99 34.56 -14.85
C PRO A 295 -6.52 35.87 -15.45
N ALA A 296 -6.37 36.97 -14.71
CA ALA A 296 -6.69 38.31 -15.18
C ALA A 296 -5.71 39.34 -14.58
N ALA A 297 -5.04 40.12 -15.42
CA ALA A 297 -4.05 41.10 -15.00
C ALA A 297 -4.68 42.40 -14.46
N THR A 298 -5.87 42.74 -14.95
CA THR A 298 -6.54 44.01 -14.64
C THR A 298 -7.99 43.84 -14.19
N PRO A 299 -8.57 44.82 -13.45
CA PRO A 299 -9.99 44.81 -13.10
C PRO A 299 -10.95 44.68 -14.31
N ASP A 300 -10.62 45.32 -15.43
CA ASP A 300 -11.45 45.30 -16.64
C ASP A 300 -11.40 43.95 -17.35
N GLU A 301 -10.21 43.35 -17.39
CA GLU A 301 -10.02 41.99 -17.88
C GLU A 301 -10.74 40.99 -16.99
N ALA A 302 -10.60 41.09 -15.66
CA ALA A 302 -11.27 40.22 -14.70
C ALA A 302 -12.80 40.27 -14.86
N ARG A 303 -13.36 41.48 -15.03
CA ARG A 303 -14.79 41.65 -15.34
C ARG A 303 -15.18 40.96 -16.64
N THR A 304 -14.35 41.04 -17.67
CA THR A 304 -14.68 40.45 -18.99
C THR A 304 -14.60 38.93 -18.94
N LEU A 305 -13.51 38.39 -18.40
CA LEU A 305 -13.23 36.95 -18.32
C LEU A 305 -14.15 36.22 -17.32
N SER A 306 -14.59 36.89 -16.25
CA SER A 306 -15.52 36.27 -15.27
C SER A 306 -16.87 35.86 -15.86
N LYS A 307 -17.29 36.45 -16.99
CA LYS A 307 -18.59 36.17 -17.61
C LYS A 307 -18.78 34.68 -17.90
N THR A 308 -17.74 34.01 -18.39
CA THR A 308 -17.80 32.57 -18.72
C THR A 308 -17.95 31.69 -17.47
N LEU A 309 -17.53 32.17 -16.29
CA LEU A 309 -17.70 31.44 -15.04
C LEU A 309 -19.15 31.51 -14.53
N PHE A 310 -19.89 32.57 -14.87
CA PHE A 310 -21.29 32.71 -14.49
C PHE A 310 -22.25 31.83 -15.32
N ASP A 311 -21.78 31.22 -16.42
CA ASP A 311 -22.58 30.31 -17.26
C ASP A 311 -22.89 28.96 -16.58
N GLY A 312 -22.34 28.70 -15.39
CA GLY A 312 -22.60 27.50 -14.61
C GLY A 312 -22.52 27.67 -13.09
N HIS A 313 -22.21 28.86 -12.58
CA HIS A 313 -21.96 29.11 -11.16
C HIS A 313 -22.62 30.40 -10.68
N ALA A 314 -23.22 30.36 -9.48
CA ALA A 314 -23.90 31.52 -8.89
C ALA A 314 -22.93 32.59 -8.33
N ALA A 315 -21.69 32.21 -8.04
CA ALA A 315 -20.68 33.10 -7.49
C ALA A 315 -19.26 32.72 -7.95
N VAL A 316 -18.38 33.72 -7.95
CA VAL A 316 -16.97 33.64 -8.32
C VAL A 316 -16.10 34.06 -7.12
N VAL A 317 -14.88 33.55 -7.07
CA VAL A 317 -13.85 33.91 -6.11
C VAL A 317 -12.69 34.57 -6.85
N ALA A 318 -12.18 35.69 -6.32
CA ALA A 318 -10.97 36.34 -6.81
C ALA A 318 -9.83 36.16 -5.81
N LYS A 319 -8.69 35.64 -6.27
CA LYS A 319 -7.48 35.42 -5.46
C LYS A 319 -6.29 36.14 -6.09
N ILE A 320 -5.46 36.83 -5.30
CA ILE A 320 -4.24 37.49 -5.76
C ILE A 320 -3.32 36.48 -6.47
N ALA A 321 -2.78 36.88 -7.62
CA ALA A 321 -1.79 36.13 -8.38
C ALA A 321 -0.44 36.82 -8.22
N SER A 322 0.43 36.26 -7.37
CA SER A 322 1.76 36.80 -7.12
C SER A 322 2.70 35.69 -6.65
N PRO A 323 3.90 35.54 -7.25
CA PRO A 323 4.91 34.59 -6.78
C PRO A 323 5.52 34.99 -5.44
N ASP A 324 5.44 36.27 -5.06
CA ASP A 324 6.08 36.81 -3.86
C ASP A 324 5.13 36.87 -2.64
N ILE A 325 3.85 36.53 -2.86
CA ILE A 325 2.77 36.50 -1.86
C ILE A 325 2.21 35.07 -1.75
N VAL A 326 2.88 34.24 -0.94
CA VAL A 326 2.52 32.84 -0.71
C VAL A 326 1.24 32.72 0.14
N HIS A 327 1.08 33.53 1.19
CA HIS A 327 -0.11 33.54 2.04
C HIS A 327 -1.08 34.64 1.59
N LYS A 328 -1.97 34.28 0.66
CA LYS A 328 -2.91 35.19 0.00
C LYS A 328 -3.79 35.96 1.00
N SER A 329 -4.26 35.28 2.05
CA SER A 329 -5.16 35.85 3.05
C SER A 329 -4.51 36.95 3.90
N ASP A 330 -3.20 36.91 4.13
CA ASP A 330 -2.48 37.86 5.00
C ASP A 330 -2.47 39.28 4.44
N VAL A 331 -2.56 39.42 3.12
CA VAL A 331 -2.68 40.72 2.44
C VAL A 331 -4.13 41.05 2.06
N GLY A 332 -5.10 40.27 2.55
CA GLY A 332 -6.49 40.35 2.11
C GLY A 332 -6.68 39.99 0.64
N GLY A 333 -5.78 39.20 0.06
CA GLY A 333 -5.74 38.86 -1.35
C GLY A 333 -6.76 37.81 -1.79
N VAL A 334 -7.85 37.62 -1.04
CA VAL A 334 -8.95 36.71 -1.39
C VAL A 334 -10.27 37.43 -1.14
N GLU A 335 -11.13 37.49 -2.15
CA GLU A 335 -12.53 37.92 -2.01
C GLU A 335 -13.45 36.81 -2.55
N LEU A 336 -14.45 36.46 -1.73
CA LEU A 336 -15.42 35.38 -1.97
C LEU A 336 -16.79 35.96 -2.35
N GLU A 337 -17.73 35.09 -2.75
CA GLU A 337 -19.14 35.44 -2.96
C GLU A 337 -19.39 36.56 -4.00
N LEU A 338 -18.59 36.62 -5.06
CA LEU A 338 -18.74 37.63 -6.11
C LEU A 338 -19.84 37.18 -7.09
N THR A 339 -21.00 37.82 -7.01
CA THR A 339 -22.23 37.40 -7.72
C THR A 339 -22.46 38.09 -9.06
N SER A 340 -21.54 38.97 -9.50
CA SER A 340 -21.62 39.60 -10.82
C SER A 340 -20.25 39.95 -11.39
N PRO A 341 -20.11 40.06 -12.72
CA PRO A 341 -18.88 40.54 -13.35
C PRO A 341 -18.40 41.91 -12.86
N MET A 342 -19.34 42.80 -12.52
CA MET A 342 -19.03 44.12 -11.97
C MET A 342 -18.40 44.01 -10.58
N ALA A 343 -19.00 43.20 -9.70
CA ALA A 343 -18.45 42.91 -8.37
C ALA A 343 -17.04 42.29 -8.47
N VAL A 344 -16.80 41.43 -9.47
CA VAL A 344 -15.46 40.87 -9.73
C VAL A 344 -14.43 41.94 -10.08
N GLY A 345 -14.77 42.89 -10.96
CA GLY A 345 -13.88 44.00 -11.30
C GLY A 345 -13.55 44.88 -10.08
N GLU A 346 -14.56 45.25 -9.30
CA GLU A 346 -14.38 46.06 -8.08
C GLU A 346 -13.53 45.34 -7.02
N ALA A 347 -13.79 44.05 -6.78
CA ALA A 347 -13.01 43.21 -5.88
C ALA A 347 -11.54 43.11 -6.33
N THR A 348 -11.31 42.95 -7.64
CA THR A 348 -9.97 42.89 -8.21
C THR A 348 -9.20 44.18 -7.94
N ALA A 349 -9.83 45.35 -8.12
CA ALA A 349 -9.20 46.63 -7.82
C ALA A 349 -8.79 46.73 -6.34
N ARG A 350 -9.69 46.35 -5.42
CA ARG A 350 -9.41 46.33 -3.97
C ARG A 350 -8.31 45.35 -3.58
N ILE A 351 -8.28 44.16 -4.17
CA ILE A 351 -7.24 43.16 -3.91
C ILE A 351 -5.87 43.69 -4.33
N LEU A 352 -5.77 44.25 -5.54
CA LEU A 352 -4.51 44.77 -6.08
C LEU A 352 -4.00 45.98 -5.28
N GLU A 353 -4.90 46.87 -4.85
CA GLU A 353 -4.56 48.00 -3.98
C GLU A 353 -3.99 47.53 -2.64
N ARG A 354 -4.71 46.62 -1.94
CA ARG A 354 -4.28 46.06 -0.66
C ARG A 354 -2.94 45.32 -0.76
N ALA A 355 -2.76 44.51 -1.80
CA ALA A 355 -1.52 43.77 -2.02
C ALA A 355 -0.32 44.70 -2.25
N ARG A 356 -0.47 45.75 -3.08
CA ARG A 356 0.60 46.75 -3.32
C ARG A 356 0.93 47.57 -2.07
N ALA A 357 -0.07 47.90 -1.26
CA ALA A 357 0.13 48.60 0.00
C ALA A 357 0.87 47.74 1.04
N ALA A 358 0.47 46.47 1.17
CA ALA A 358 1.06 45.55 2.14
C ALA A 358 2.46 45.06 1.74
N ARG A 359 2.72 44.88 0.44
CA ARG A 359 3.99 44.38 -0.11
C ARG A 359 4.40 45.17 -1.38
N PRO A 360 4.98 46.37 -1.23
CA PRO A 360 5.28 47.25 -2.36
C PRO A 360 6.28 46.68 -3.37
N GLU A 361 7.21 45.83 -2.90
CA GLU A 361 8.23 45.20 -3.74
C GLU A 361 7.78 43.86 -4.35
N ALA A 362 6.58 43.38 -4.02
CA ALA A 362 6.08 42.12 -4.58
C ALA A 362 5.68 42.30 -6.05
N ARG A 363 6.14 41.39 -6.90
CA ARG A 363 5.62 41.22 -8.25
C ARG A 363 4.19 40.70 -8.18
N ILE A 364 3.26 41.45 -8.77
CA ILE A 364 1.84 41.13 -8.81
C ILE A 364 1.43 40.98 -10.27
N ASP A 365 1.05 39.76 -10.65
CA ASP A 365 0.66 39.41 -12.02
C ASP A 365 -0.83 39.69 -12.27
N GLY A 366 -1.60 39.94 -11.20
CA GLY A 366 -3.03 40.22 -11.26
C GLY A 366 -3.82 39.43 -10.22
N VAL A 367 -4.94 38.84 -10.66
CA VAL A 367 -5.76 37.91 -9.89
C VAL A 367 -6.03 36.65 -10.70
N THR A 368 -6.41 35.59 -9.99
CA THR A 368 -7.03 34.39 -10.57
C THR A 368 -8.48 34.34 -10.13
N LEU A 369 -9.35 34.09 -11.09
CA LEU A 369 -10.78 33.91 -10.87
C LEU A 369 -11.11 32.42 -10.87
N HIS A 370 -11.95 32.03 -9.93
CA HIS A 370 -12.36 30.64 -9.71
C HIS A 370 -13.86 30.56 -9.52
N PRO A 371 -14.54 29.51 -9.99
CA PRO A 371 -15.93 29.27 -9.60
C PRO A 371 -16.02 29.02 -8.09
N MET A 372 -17.02 29.60 -7.42
CA MET A 372 -17.26 29.33 -6.00
C MET A 372 -18.02 28.01 -5.83
N ILE A 373 -17.38 27.03 -5.19
CA ILE A 373 -18.02 25.74 -4.89
C ILE A 373 -18.79 25.86 -3.58
N VAL A 374 -20.13 25.85 -3.69
CA VAL A 374 -21.04 25.83 -2.54
C VAL A 374 -21.52 24.40 -2.33
N ALA A 375 -20.98 23.73 -1.32
CA ALA A 375 -21.33 22.34 -1.00
C ALA A 375 -21.53 22.16 0.51
N SER A 376 -22.69 22.58 1.02
CA SER A 376 -23.01 22.62 2.46
C SER A 376 -22.98 21.25 3.17
N LYS A 377 -23.05 20.15 2.41
CA LYS A 377 -22.97 18.77 2.91
C LYS A 377 -21.65 18.08 2.62
N ALA A 378 -20.73 18.72 1.90
CA ALA A 378 -19.45 18.11 1.56
C ALA A 378 -18.50 18.06 2.76
N VAL A 379 -17.52 17.16 2.65
CA VAL A 379 -16.42 17.02 3.59
C VAL A 379 -15.21 17.71 2.99
N GLU A 380 -14.58 18.60 3.78
CA GLU A 380 -13.28 19.18 3.43
C GLU A 380 -12.16 18.20 3.80
N LEU A 381 -11.31 17.92 2.83
CA LEU A 381 -10.20 16.98 2.91
C LEU A 381 -8.91 17.67 2.47
N ILE A 382 -7.78 17.07 2.82
CA ILE A 382 -6.47 17.42 2.26
C ILE A 382 -5.83 16.18 1.67
N ALA A 383 -5.09 16.39 0.59
CA ALA A 383 -4.11 15.44 0.11
C ALA A 383 -2.87 16.19 -0.34
N GLY A 384 -1.70 15.58 -0.19
CA GLY A 384 -0.47 16.23 -0.60
C GLY A 384 0.71 15.30 -0.63
N VAL A 385 1.80 15.82 -1.17
CA VAL A 385 3.09 15.17 -1.30
C VAL A 385 4.12 16.06 -0.65
N ALA A 386 5.03 15.46 0.12
CA ALA A 386 6.23 16.12 0.61
C ALA A 386 7.39 15.13 0.64
N ASP A 387 8.61 15.65 0.78
CA ASP A 387 9.83 14.87 0.84
C ASP A 387 10.26 14.59 2.29
N ASP A 388 10.59 13.33 2.57
CA ASP A 388 11.35 12.92 3.75
C ASP A 388 12.84 12.74 3.37
N PRO A 389 13.79 13.17 4.22
CA PRO A 389 15.23 13.04 3.93
C PRO A 389 15.74 11.60 3.76
N VAL A 390 15.03 10.60 4.31
CA VAL A 390 15.43 9.19 4.29
C VAL A 390 14.68 8.43 3.21
N PHE A 391 13.35 8.53 3.20
CA PHE A 391 12.48 7.73 2.33
C PHE A 391 12.05 8.47 1.04
N GLY A 392 12.36 9.76 0.92
CA GLY A 392 11.96 10.58 -0.21
C GLY A 392 10.47 10.93 -0.16
N PRO A 393 9.79 11.02 -1.32
CA PRO A 393 8.40 11.45 -1.37
C PRO A 393 7.48 10.56 -0.53
N PHE A 394 6.56 11.16 0.20
CA PHE A 394 5.43 10.50 0.85
C PHE A 394 4.14 11.25 0.54
N ILE A 395 3.02 10.54 0.56
CA ILE A 395 1.68 11.11 0.40
C ILE A 395 1.01 11.20 1.76
N VAL A 396 0.39 12.35 2.03
CA VAL A 396 -0.50 12.57 3.17
C VAL A 396 -1.94 12.66 2.68
N PHE A 397 -2.86 12.12 3.46
CA PHE A 397 -4.30 12.31 3.31
C PHE A 397 -4.93 12.53 4.68
N GLY A 398 -5.91 13.41 4.76
CA GLY A 398 -6.55 13.71 6.04
C GLY A 398 -7.76 14.60 5.93
N ARG A 399 -8.30 14.94 7.09
CA ARG A 399 -9.32 15.98 7.21
C ARG A 399 -8.73 17.33 6.81
N GLY A 400 -9.48 18.12 6.05
CA GLY A 400 -9.13 19.49 5.69
C GLY A 400 -9.78 20.57 6.56
N GLY A 401 -9.63 21.81 6.12
CA GLY A 401 -10.15 23.00 6.77
C GLY A 401 -9.11 23.79 7.56
N THR A 402 -9.56 24.75 8.37
CA THR A 402 -8.66 25.67 9.09
C THR A 402 -8.06 25.10 10.38
N ALA A 403 -8.59 23.98 10.87
CA ALA A 403 -8.18 23.37 12.15
C ALA A 403 -7.34 22.09 11.99
N VAL A 404 -6.76 21.85 10.81
CA VAL A 404 -6.04 20.59 10.50
C VAL A 404 -4.88 20.34 11.45
N GLU A 405 -4.08 21.37 11.74
CA GLU A 405 -2.92 21.28 12.64
C GLU A 405 -3.30 20.89 14.08
N VAL A 406 -4.52 21.23 14.52
CA VAL A 406 -5.00 20.97 15.89
C VAL A 406 -5.71 19.62 15.99
N ILE A 407 -6.44 19.21 14.96
CA ILE A 407 -7.24 17.98 14.99
C ILE A 407 -6.35 16.75 14.85
N ASP A 408 -5.21 16.84 14.14
CA ASP A 408 -4.28 15.74 13.85
C ASP A 408 -4.98 14.47 13.32
N ASP A 409 -5.81 14.64 12.28
CA ASP A 409 -6.52 13.54 11.61
C ASP A 409 -5.97 13.31 10.21
N LYS A 410 -4.82 12.65 10.15
CA LYS A 410 -4.08 12.40 8.91
C LYS A 410 -3.46 11.00 8.92
N ALA A 411 -3.22 10.47 7.73
CA ALA A 411 -2.49 9.25 7.49
C ALA A 411 -1.45 9.49 6.39
N LEU A 412 -0.34 8.75 6.46
CA LEU A 412 0.78 8.83 5.53
C LEU A 412 1.00 7.48 4.83
N VAL A 413 1.54 7.52 3.61
CA VAL A 413 1.95 6.35 2.83
C VAL A 413 3.08 6.70 1.87
N LEU A 414 3.93 5.72 1.54
CA LEU A 414 4.96 5.88 0.51
C LEU A 414 4.42 5.52 -0.89
N PRO A 415 4.58 6.39 -1.90
CA PRO A 415 4.36 6.05 -3.30
C PRO A 415 5.34 4.97 -3.81
N PRO A 416 4.98 4.21 -4.87
CA PRO A 416 3.73 4.29 -5.62
C PRO A 416 2.52 3.67 -4.89
N LEU A 417 1.32 4.22 -5.14
CA LEU A 417 0.04 3.74 -4.63
C LEU A 417 -0.71 2.94 -5.69
N ASP A 418 -1.40 1.90 -5.23
CA ASP A 418 -2.52 1.26 -5.90
C ASP A 418 -3.83 1.62 -5.17
N VAL A 419 -4.97 1.17 -5.69
CA VAL A 419 -6.28 1.48 -5.12
C VAL A 419 -6.45 0.94 -3.71
N ASN A 420 -5.96 -0.27 -3.42
CA ASN A 420 -6.09 -0.87 -2.09
C ASN A 420 -5.31 -0.05 -1.04
N LEU A 421 -4.12 0.43 -1.40
CA LEU A 421 -3.33 1.31 -0.54
C LEU A 421 -3.97 2.68 -0.35
N ALA A 422 -4.59 3.23 -1.39
CA ALA A 422 -5.32 4.49 -1.28
C ALA A 422 -6.56 4.36 -0.38
N LEU A 423 -7.30 3.26 -0.49
CA LEU A 423 -8.44 2.96 0.39
C LEU A 423 -7.99 2.71 1.84
N ASP A 424 -6.88 2.00 2.07
CA ASP A 424 -6.28 1.85 3.41
C ASP A 424 -5.86 3.21 3.98
N LEU A 425 -5.21 4.06 3.18
CA LEU A 425 -4.82 5.42 3.58
C LEU A 425 -6.05 6.22 4.04
N ILE A 426 -7.13 6.21 3.26
CA ILE A 426 -8.39 6.87 3.63
C ILE A 426 -8.95 6.27 4.92
N GLY A 427 -9.04 4.94 5.00
CA GLY A 427 -9.64 4.21 6.12
C GLY A 427 -8.93 4.41 7.46
N ARG A 428 -7.63 4.77 7.44
CA ARG A 428 -6.85 5.08 8.65
C ARG A 428 -7.18 6.44 9.28
N THR A 429 -7.89 7.31 8.58
CA THR A 429 -8.32 8.60 9.12
C THR A 429 -9.64 8.47 9.88
N ARG A 430 -9.88 9.31 10.89
CA ARG A 430 -11.17 9.42 11.59
C ARG A 430 -12.24 10.03 10.68
N VAL A 431 -11.86 10.94 9.77
CA VAL A 431 -12.77 11.53 8.77
C VAL A 431 -13.38 10.46 7.86
N SER A 432 -12.74 9.30 7.69
CA SER A 432 -13.33 8.16 6.97
C SER A 432 -14.72 7.74 7.47
N ARG A 433 -15.00 7.92 8.78
CA ARG A 433 -16.33 7.67 9.35
C ARG A 433 -17.38 8.65 8.84
N GLN A 434 -17.00 9.89 8.55
CA GLN A 434 -17.89 10.87 7.91
C GLN A 434 -18.05 10.58 6.42
N LEU A 435 -16.98 10.12 5.77
CA LEU A 435 -17.02 9.74 4.35
C LEU A 435 -17.94 8.53 4.09
N ALA A 436 -18.13 7.66 5.07
CA ALA A 436 -19.08 6.54 5.00
C ALA A 436 -20.57 6.97 5.08
N GLY A 437 -20.85 8.26 5.26
CA GLY A 437 -22.19 8.81 5.46
C GLY A 437 -22.54 8.94 6.94
N TYR A 438 -23.23 10.02 7.28
CA TYR A 438 -23.67 10.29 8.66
C TYR A 438 -24.94 11.15 8.68
N ARG A 439 -26.01 10.65 9.29
CA ARG A 439 -27.32 11.31 9.34
C ARG A 439 -27.78 11.74 7.93
N ASP A 440 -27.94 13.04 7.70
CA ASP A 440 -28.43 13.62 6.44
C ASP A 440 -27.35 13.81 5.36
N ARG A 441 -26.14 13.28 5.60
CA ARG A 441 -25.01 13.31 4.66
C ARG A 441 -24.86 11.95 3.98
N PRO A 442 -25.05 11.87 2.65
CA PRO A 442 -24.79 10.64 1.91
C PRO A 442 -23.29 10.28 1.95
N PRO A 443 -22.94 9.00 1.74
CA PRO A 443 -21.55 8.59 1.62
C PRO A 443 -20.86 9.30 0.45
N VAL A 444 -19.59 9.63 0.64
CA VAL A 444 -18.72 10.17 -0.41
C VAL A 444 -18.32 9.04 -1.37
N ASP A 445 -18.12 9.38 -2.65
CA ASP A 445 -17.53 8.45 -3.61
C ASP A 445 -16.05 8.15 -3.24
N ARG A 446 -15.85 7.06 -2.50
CA ARG A 446 -14.53 6.64 -1.99
C ARG A 446 -13.62 6.16 -3.11
N GLU A 447 -14.17 5.63 -4.20
CA GLU A 447 -13.39 5.17 -5.35
C GLU A 447 -12.81 6.36 -6.11
N ARG A 448 -13.60 7.41 -6.36
CA ARG A 448 -13.07 8.65 -6.95
C ARG A 448 -11.97 9.27 -6.11
N LEU A 449 -12.12 9.26 -4.78
CA LEU A 449 -11.09 9.76 -3.88
C LEU A 449 -9.82 8.90 -3.91
N ALA A 450 -9.96 7.58 -3.95
CA ALA A 450 -8.84 6.65 -4.10
C ALA A 450 -8.13 6.88 -5.44
N THR A 451 -8.87 7.05 -6.54
CA THR A 451 -8.35 7.35 -7.87
C THR A 451 -7.57 8.67 -7.90
N LEU A 452 -8.03 9.72 -7.21
CA LEU A 452 -7.28 10.97 -7.06
C LEU A 452 -5.91 10.74 -6.39
N LEU A 453 -5.87 9.95 -5.31
CA LEU A 453 -4.62 9.64 -4.60
C LEU A 453 -3.66 8.79 -5.44
N VAL A 454 -4.19 7.84 -6.22
CA VAL A 454 -3.39 7.03 -7.16
C VAL A 454 -2.83 7.91 -8.29
N LYS A 455 -3.64 8.81 -8.86
CA LYS A 455 -3.20 9.80 -9.86
C LYS A 455 -2.12 10.73 -9.32
N LEU A 456 -2.28 11.21 -8.09
CA LEU A 456 -1.27 12.01 -7.38
C LEU A 456 0.04 11.23 -7.21
N SER A 457 -0.06 9.93 -6.86
CA SER A 457 1.11 9.06 -6.77
C SER A 457 1.81 8.83 -8.11
N LEU A 458 1.06 8.72 -9.21
CA LEU A 458 1.62 8.56 -10.54
C LEU A 458 2.35 9.83 -10.99
N LEU A 459 1.75 11.00 -10.75
CA LEU A 459 2.35 12.30 -11.05
C LEU A 459 3.75 12.46 -10.43
N VAL A 460 3.90 12.10 -9.16
CA VAL A 460 5.21 12.17 -8.47
C VAL A 460 6.19 11.13 -9.00
N ALA A 461 5.71 9.96 -9.42
CA ALA A 461 6.56 8.91 -9.99
C ALA A 461 7.05 9.25 -11.40
N ASP A 462 6.27 9.98 -12.19
CA ASP A 462 6.60 10.38 -13.55
C ASP A 462 7.41 11.68 -13.60
N GLU A 463 7.22 12.62 -12.65
CA GLU A 463 7.94 13.90 -12.59
C GLU A 463 8.78 14.06 -11.30
N PRO A 464 10.05 13.61 -11.29
CA PRO A 464 10.92 13.62 -10.11
C PRO A 464 11.33 15.02 -9.64
N ARG A 465 11.03 16.09 -10.37
CA ARG A 465 11.36 17.47 -9.96
C ARG A 465 10.30 18.11 -9.09
N ILE A 466 9.09 17.55 -9.00
CA ILE A 466 8.06 18.01 -8.07
C ILE A 466 8.44 17.63 -6.64
N ARG A 467 8.69 18.61 -5.78
CA ARG A 467 9.09 18.39 -4.38
C ARG A 467 7.93 18.31 -3.43
N GLU A 468 6.94 19.19 -3.63
CA GLU A 468 5.78 19.24 -2.77
C GLU A 468 4.52 19.48 -3.61
N ILE A 469 3.42 18.84 -3.22
CA ILE A 469 2.08 19.11 -3.74
C ILE A 469 1.17 19.32 -2.53
N ASP A 470 0.38 20.37 -2.54
CA ASP A 470 -0.64 20.62 -1.53
C ASP A 470 -1.98 20.80 -2.23
N LEU A 471 -2.92 19.87 -2.02
CA LEU A 471 -4.30 19.93 -2.50
C LEU A 471 -5.19 20.23 -1.29
N ASN A 472 -5.47 21.52 -1.06
CA ASN A 472 -6.11 21.98 0.15
C ASN A 472 -6.96 23.25 -0.07
N PRO A 473 -8.30 23.18 0.07
CA PRO A 473 -9.08 21.98 0.39
C PRO A 473 -9.44 21.17 -0.85
N ILE A 474 -9.64 19.87 -0.64
CA ILE A 474 -10.44 19.00 -1.52
C ILE A 474 -11.86 18.95 -0.95
N ILE A 475 -12.86 19.27 -1.77
CA ILE A 475 -14.27 19.15 -1.42
C ILE A 475 -14.78 17.82 -1.96
N ALA A 476 -15.30 16.97 -1.06
CA ALA A 476 -15.80 15.65 -1.42
C ALA A 476 -17.24 15.41 -0.91
N ASP A 477 -18.12 14.98 -1.81
CA ASP A 477 -19.48 14.52 -1.54
C ASP A 477 -19.82 13.27 -2.38
N ALA A 478 -21.09 12.88 -2.45
CA ALA A 478 -21.53 11.72 -3.22
C ALA A 478 -21.39 11.90 -4.76
N GLU A 479 -21.33 13.15 -5.24
CA GLU A 479 -21.35 13.50 -6.65
C GLU A 479 -19.99 14.01 -7.15
N ARG A 480 -19.17 14.61 -6.29
CA ARG A 480 -17.94 15.29 -6.67
C ARG A 480 -16.80 15.04 -5.69
N VAL A 481 -15.59 14.99 -6.25
CA VAL A 481 -14.32 15.13 -5.54
C VAL A 481 -13.53 16.18 -6.32
N ILE A 482 -13.40 17.38 -5.78
CA ILE A 482 -12.81 18.53 -6.50
C ILE A 482 -11.82 19.29 -5.63
N THR A 483 -10.67 19.61 -6.20
CA THR A 483 -9.63 20.42 -5.56
C THR A 483 -9.93 21.91 -5.73
N VAL A 484 -9.92 22.68 -4.64
CA VAL A 484 -10.31 24.11 -4.63
C VAL A 484 -9.11 25.06 -4.61
N ASP A 485 -8.03 24.66 -3.94
CA ASP A 485 -6.72 25.33 -4.04
C ASP A 485 -5.67 24.24 -4.14
N ALA A 486 -4.69 24.48 -5.00
CA ALA A 486 -3.55 23.60 -5.18
C ALA A 486 -2.27 24.41 -5.27
N ARG A 487 -1.17 23.84 -4.78
CA ARG A 487 0.18 24.40 -4.89
C ARG A 487 1.15 23.29 -5.22
N ILE A 488 2.13 23.60 -6.07
CA ILE A 488 3.16 22.66 -6.48
C ILE A 488 4.52 23.37 -6.40
N GLN A 489 5.41 22.78 -5.60
CA GLN A 489 6.80 23.20 -5.51
C GLN A 489 7.66 22.30 -6.42
N VAL A 490 8.61 22.90 -7.13
CA VAL A 490 9.54 22.22 -8.04
C VAL A 490 10.98 22.57 -7.72
N SER A 491 11.88 21.66 -8.09
CA SER A 491 13.32 21.86 -7.96
C SER A 491 14.07 21.18 -9.11
N ALA A 492 15.11 21.85 -9.62
CA ALA A 492 16.01 21.28 -10.62
C ALA A 492 16.82 20.11 -10.07
N GLU A 493 17.13 20.12 -8.77
CA GLU A 493 17.72 18.96 -8.11
C GLU A 493 16.71 17.81 -8.09
N THR A 494 17.12 16.64 -8.54
CA THR A 494 16.28 15.43 -8.59
C THR A 494 16.70 14.36 -7.59
N GLY A 495 17.79 14.53 -6.84
CA GLY A 495 18.33 13.51 -5.94
C GLY A 495 18.20 13.84 -4.46
N LEU A 496 18.15 12.80 -3.62
CA LEU A 496 18.50 12.85 -2.20
C LEU A 496 20.02 12.67 -2.09
N ALA A 497 20.81 13.71 -2.38
CA ALA A 497 22.29 13.66 -2.39
C ALA A 497 22.93 12.46 -3.14
N ALA A 498 23.33 12.67 -4.41
CA ALA A 498 24.21 11.85 -5.26
C ALA A 498 24.13 10.29 -5.15
N PRO A 499 23.80 9.56 -6.24
CA PRO A 499 23.88 8.10 -6.24
C PRO A 499 25.32 7.63 -5.96
N ARG A 500 25.51 6.89 -4.87
CA ARG A 500 26.82 6.31 -4.47
C ARG A 500 27.23 5.06 -5.25
N SER A 501 26.52 4.68 -6.31
CA SER A 501 27.03 3.73 -7.32
C SER A 501 26.42 4.01 -8.70
N GLY A 502 27.27 4.04 -9.72
CA GLY A 502 27.01 4.62 -11.05
C GLY A 502 26.11 3.82 -12.00
N THR A 503 25.12 3.06 -11.52
CA THR A 503 24.25 2.25 -12.39
C THR A 503 22.76 2.27 -12.01
N GLN A 504 22.34 3.06 -11.00
CA GLN A 504 20.92 3.12 -10.62
C GLN A 504 20.08 3.92 -11.64
N GLN A 505 19.63 3.24 -12.71
CA GLN A 505 18.54 3.73 -13.56
C GLN A 505 17.20 3.47 -12.86
N GLY A 506 16.44 4.54 -12.61
CA GLY A 506 15.13 4.51 -11.93
C GLY A 506 14.79 5.86 -11.31
N HIS A 507 13.59 5.99 -10.73
CA HIS A 507 13.16 7.25 -10.11
C HIS A 507 14.14 7.67 -9.00
N PRO A 508 14.74 8.86 -9.04
CA PRO A 508 15.90 9.23 -8.23
C PRO A 508 15.59 9.47 -6.75
N ARG A 509 14.32 9.63 -6.35
CA ARG A 509 13.94 9.89 -4.94
C ARG A 509 13.05 8.85 -4.28
N LEU A 510 12.43 7.94 -5.01
CA LEU A 510 11.43 7.04 -4.40
C LEU A 510 12.15 5.91 -3.66
N ALA A 511 11.71 5.57 -2.45
CA ALA A 511 12.19 4.40 -1.72
C ALA A 511 11.71 3.07 -2.34
N ILE A 512 10.64 3.11 -3.12
CA ILE A 512 10.08 1.95 -3.83
C ILE A 512 10.11 2.25 -5.33
N ARG A 513 10.64 1.32 -6.13
CA ARG A 513 10.73 1.53 -7.58
C ARG A 513 9.32 1.55 -8.19
N PRO A 514 8.95 2.60 -8.94
CA PRO A 514 7.64 2.67 -9.59
C PRO A 514 7.57 1.73 -10.79
N TYR A 515 6.37 1.63 -11.36
CA TYR A 515 6.12 0.91 -12.60
C TYR A 515 7.01 1.46 -13.74
N PRO A 516 7.88 0.64 -14.36
CA PRO A 516 8.85 1.12 -15.33
C PRO A 516 8.24 1.20 -16.74
N SER A 517 7.37 2.20 -16.93
CA SER A 517 6.59 2.39 -18.15
C SER A 517 7.42 2.61 -19.42
N GLU A 518 8.70 2.96 -19.29
CA GLU A 518 9.64 3.11 -20.41
C GLU A 518 9.91 1.81 -21.17
N TRP A 519 9.51 0.65 -20.63
CA TRP A 519 9.64 -0.66 -21.29
C TRP A 519 8.37 -1.12 -22.01
N GLU A 520 7.29 -0.35 -21.98
CA GLU A 520 6.09 -0.65 -22.76
C GLU A 520 6.39 -0.46 -24.26
N GLN A 521 6.16 -1.49 -25.07
CA GLN A 521 6.38 -1.43 -26.52
C GLN A 521 5.45 -2.38 -27.28
N THR A 522 5.08 -1.98 -28.48
CA THR A 522 4.35 -2.86 -29.41
C THR A 522 5.36 -3.67 -30.22
N ILE A 523 5.28 -5.00 -30.15
CA ILE A 523 6.09 -5.92 -30.93
C ILE A 523 5.24 -6.53 -32.03
N ARG A 524 5.82 -6.67 -33.23
CA ARG A 524 5.19 -7.33 -34.36
C ARG A 524 5.95 -8.59 -34.73
N LEU A 525 5.27 -9.73 -34.73
CA LEU A 525 5.84 -11.02 -35.11
C LEU A 525 5.97 -11.16 -36.63
N ARG A 526 6.73 -12.17 -37.06
CA ARG A 526 6.97 -12.47 -38.49
C ARG A 526 5.68 -12.78 -39.28
N ASP A 527 4.66 -13.30 -38.61
CA ASP A 527 3.35 -13.58 -39.21
C ASP A 527 2.42 -12.36 -39.28
N GLY A 528 2.93 -11.18 -38.88
CA GLY A 528 2.19 -9.92 -38.88
C GLY A 528 1.39 -9.66 -37.60
N THR A 529 1.30 -10.63 -36.68
CA THR A 529 0.60 -10.49 -35.39
C THR A 529 1.24 -9.37 -34.57
N SER A 530 0.42 -8.43 -34.10
CA SER A 530 0.82 -7.32 -33.23
C SER A 530 0.47 -7.62 -31.79
N MET A 531 1.35 -7.25 -30.86
CA MET A 531 1.13 -7.43 -29.42
C MET A 531 1.75 -6.31 -28.61
N LEU A 532 1.10 -5.97 -27.50
CA LEU A 532 1.65 -5.07 -26.51
C LEU A 532 2.51 -5.88 -25.54
N VAL A 533 3.79 -5.54 -25.43
CA VAL A 533 4.67 -6.09 -24.39
C VAL A 533 4.93 -5.01 -23.35
N ARG A 534 4.68 -5.33 -22.08
CA ARG A 534 4.86 -4.40 -20.97
C ARG A 534 5.29 -5.10 -19.69
N PRO A 535 5.91 -4.39 -18.73
CA PRO A 535 6.09 -4.94 -17.39
C PRO A 535 4.76 -5.38 -16.78
N ILE A 536 4.79 -6.47 -16.04
CA ILE A 536 3.63 -6.99 -15.30
C ILE A 536 3.19 -5.99 -14.25
N ARG A 537 1.89 -5.93 -13.97
CA ARG A 537 1.29 -5.14 -12.90
C ARG A 537 0.55 -6.07 -11.91
N PRO A 538 0.36 -5.66 -10.65
CA PRO A 538 -0.43 -6.42 -9.68
C PRO A 538 -1.83 -6.83 -10.18
N GLU A 539 -2.49 -5.96 -10.94
CA GLU A 539 -3.84 -6.15 -11.51
C GLU A 539 -3.89 -7.28 -12.56
N ASP A 540 -2.74 -7.70 -13.11
CA ASP A 540 -2.64 -8.74 -14.14
C ASP A 540 -2.89 -10.15 -13.63
N GLU A 541 -3.15 -10.31 -12.32
CA GLU A 541 -3.54 -11.58 -11.73
C GLU A 541 -4.70 -12.25 -12.49
N ARG A 542 -5.67 -11.47 -12.95
CA ARG A 542 -6.82 -11.95 -13.74
C ARG A 542 -6.44 -12.59 -15.07
N LEU A 543 -5.26 -12.31 -15.61
CA LEU A 543 -4.80 -12.80 -16.91
C LEU A 543 -4.23 -14.23 -16.85
N TYR A 544 -3.76 -14.67 -15.67
CA TYR A 544 -3.08 -15.95 -15.53
C TYR A 544 -3.99 -17.18 -15.65
N PRO A 545 -5.19 -17.25 -15.02
CA PRO A 545 -6.06 -18.40 -15.17
C PRO A 545 -6.42 -18.73 -16.64
N PRO A 546 -6.89 -17.77 -17.48
CA PRO A 546 -7.17 -18.06 -18.89
C PRO A 546 -5.89 -18.32 -19.71
N PHE A 547 -4.75 -17.73 -19.34
CA PHE A 547 -3.46 -18.01 -19.97
C PHE A 547 -3.04 -19.48 -19.76
N PHE A 548 -3.06 -19.96 -18.52
CA PHE A 548 -2.69 -21.35 -18.21
C PHE A 548 -3.68 -22.36 -18.79
N ALA A 549 -4.97 -22.02 -18.87
CA ALA A 549 -5.98 -22.87 -19.52
C ALA A 549 -5.72 -23.10 -21.02
N ARG A 550 -4.89 -22.26 -21.66
CA ARG A 550 -4.44 -22.42 -23.06
C ARG A 550 -3.02 -23.01 -23.19
N MET A 551 -2.46 -23.53 -22.10
CA MET A 551 -1.21 -24.29 -22.11
C MET A 551 -1.47 -25.78 -21.93
N THR A 552 -0.68 -26.63 -22.58
CA THR A 552 -0.71 -28.08 -22.36
C THR A 552 -0.08 -28.44 -21.00
N ASP A 553 -0.49 -29.58 -20.43
CA ASP A 553 0.13 -30.13 -19.21
C ASP A 553 1.65 -30.32 -19.35
N ASP A 554 2.09 -30.70 -20.56
CA ASP A 554 3.51 -30.87 -20.85
C ASP A 554 4.25 -29.52 -20.84
N ASP A 555 3.68 -28.46 -21.41
CA ASP A 555 4.29 -27.13 -21.39
C ASP A 555 4.36 -26.54 -19.98
N MET A 556 3.32 -26.80 -19.16
CA MET A 556 3.33 -26.45 -17.74
C MET A 556 4.41 -27.23 -16.98
N ARG A 557 4.56 -28.53 -17.26
CA ARG A 557 5.59 -29.37 -16.64
C ARG A 557 7.00 -28.93 -17.06
N LEU A 558 7.21 -28.62 -18.33
CA LEU A 558 8.48 -28.12 -18.84
C LEU A 558 8.88 -26.79 -18.21
N ARG A 559 7.91 -25.96 -17.83
CA ARG A 559 8.13 -24.67 -17.17
C ARG A 559 8.37 -24.79 -15.67
N PHE A 560 7.59 -25.61 -14.98
CA PHE A 560 7.54 -25.65 -13.50
C PHE A 560 8.19 -26.89 -12.91
N PHE A 561 8.78 -27.77 -13.73
CA PHE A 561 9.40 -29.04 -13.34
C PHE A 561 8.43 -30.01 -12.63
N ALA A 562 7.13 -29.70 -12.63
CA ALA A 562 6.08 -30.45 -11.99
C ALA A 562 4.73 -30.21 -12.68
N ARG A 563 3.82 -31.18 -12.57
CA ARG A 563 2.42 -30.95 -12.93
C ARG A 563 1.81 -29.99 -11.91
N VAL A 564 1.51 -28.77 -12.33
CA VAL A 564 0.85 -27.78 -11.50
C VAL A 564 -0.62 -28.16 -11.37
N ARG A 565 -1.00 -28.76 -10.25
CA ARG A 565 -2.38 -29.22 -9.99
C ARG A 565 -3.30 -28.11 -9.48
N GLU A 566 -2.75 -27.07 -8.84
CA GLU A 566 -3.53 -25.96 -8.28
C GLU A 566 -2.88 -24.61 -8.59
N LEU A 567 -3.56 -23.79 -9.38
CA LEU A 567 -3.23 -22.41 -9.69
C LEU A 567 -3.95 -21.47 -8.70
N GLY A 568 -3.66 -21.63 -7.41
CA GLY A 568 -4.28 -20.81 -6.37
C GLY A 568 -3.81 -19.35 -6.37
N HIS A 569 -4.59 -18.46 -5.76
CA HIS A 569 -4.27 -17.03 -5.59
C HIS A 569 -2.83 -16.79 -5.10
N ALA A 570 -2.40 -17.51 -4.06
CA ALA A 570 -1.05 -17.35 -3.49
C ALA A 570 0.08 -17.64 -4.50
N PHE A 571 -0.14 -18.55 -5.44
CA PHE A 571 0.82 -18.85 -6.49
C PHE A 571 0.86 -17.71 -7.53
N ILE A 572 -0.30 -17.27 -8.01
CA ILE A 572 -0.39 -16.20 -9.02
C ILE A 572 0.10 -14.86 -8.46
N ALA A 573 -0.21 -14.55 -7.21
CA ALA A 573 0.30 -13.36 -6.53
C ALA A 573 1.84 -13.30 -6.52
N ARG A 574 2.54 -14.46 -6.43
CA ARG A 574 4.01 -14.49 -6.55
C ARG A 574 4.50 -14.18 -7.96
N LEU A 575 3.66 -14.35 -8.98
CA LEU A 575 3.99 -14.05 -10.38
C LEU A 575 3.77 -12.57 -10.72
N THR A 576 2.78 -11.93 -10.11
CA THR A 576 2.36 -10.54 -10.43
C THR A 576 2.93 -9.51 -9.47
N GLN A 577 3.00 -9.82 -8.17
CA GLN A 577 3.35 -8.86 -7.11
C GLN A 577 4.87 -8.74 -6.89
N ILE A 578 5.59 -8.43 -7.97
CA ILE A 578 7.06 -8.36 -7.99
C ILE A 578 7.59 -7.04 -7.44
N ASP A 579 8.86 -7.05 -7.02
CA ASP A 579 9.62 -5.84 -6.72
C ASP A 579 10.54 -5.53 -7.91
N TYR A 580 10.24 -4.47 -8.66
CA TYR A 580 11.00 -4.07 -9.85
C TYR A 580 12.48 -3.74 -9.57
N ALA A 581 12.88 -3.57 -8.30
CA ALA A 581 14.28 -3.39 -7.94
C ALA A 581 15.07 -4.72 -7.98
N ARG A 582 14.40 -5.86 -7.82
CA ARG A 582 15.02 -7.20 -7.69
C ARG A 582 14.56 -8.19 -8.75
N ALA A 583 13.37 -8.01 -9.29
CA ALA A 583 12.80 -8.90 -10.28
C ALA A 583 12.09 -8.10 -11.36
N MET A 584 12.10 -8.64 -12.58
CA MET A 584 11.34 -8.11 -13.70
C MET A 584 10.51 -9.22 -14.31
N ALA A 585 9.30 -8.89 -14.74
CA ALA A 585 8.53 -9.77 -15.60
C ALA A 585 7.84 -8.93 -16.67
N PHE A 586 7.99 -9.35 -17.92
CA PHE A 586 7.28 -8.80 -19.06
C PHE A 586 6.17 -9.76 -19.48
N ILE A 587 5.00 -9.21 -19.76
CA ILE A 587 3.88 -9.94 -20.35
C ILE A 587 3.64 -9.44 -21.77
N ALA A 588 3.35 -10.36 -22.69
CA ALA A 588 2.82 -10.06 -24.01
C ALA A 588 1.30 -10.20 -23.98
N VAL A 589 0.60 -9.17 -24.44
CA VAL A 589 -0.87 -9.08 -24.40
C VAL A 589 -1.39 -8.75 -25.78
N ASP A 590 -2.48 -9.42 -26.18
CA ASP A 590 -3.24 -9.08 -27.37
C ASP A 590 -3.90 -7.69 -27.17
N PRO A 591 -3.61 -6.69 -28.01
CA PRO A 591 -4.09 -5.32 -27.80
C PRO A 591 -5.60 -5.17 -28.02
N GLU A 592 -6.23 -6.08 -28.76
CA GLU A 592 -7.67 -6.05 -29.03
C GLU A 592 -8.43 -6.85 -27.98
N ARG A 593 -7.95 -8.05 -27.66
CA ARG A 593 -8.64 -8.99 -26.77
C ARG A 593 -8.26 -8.84 -25.30
N GLY A 594 -7.09 -8.27 -25.01
CA GLY A 594 -6.52 -8.22 -23.67
C GLY A 594 -6.01 -9.58 -23.17
N ASP A 595 -5.98 -10.60 -24.04
CA ASP A 595 -5.51 -11.95 -23.71
C ASP A 595 -3.99 -11.95 -23.49
N MET A 596 -3.52 -12.55 -22.40
CA MET A 596 -2.10 -12.80 -22.21
C MET A 596 -1.63 -13.91 -23.17
N LEU A 597 -0.51 -13.65 -23.84
CA LEU A 597 0.08 -14.48 -24.90
C LEU A 597 1.35 -15.20 -24.45
N GLY A 598 2.12 -14.55 -23.57
CA GLY A 598 3.35 -15.08 -23.00
C GLY A 598 3.89 -14.20 -21.87
N ALA A 599 4.80 -14.75 -21.09
CA ALA A 599 5.53 -14.06 -20.04
C ALA A 599 7.00 -14.48 -20.01
N VAL A 600 7.89 -13.53 -19.77
CA VAL A 600 9.28 -13.77 -19.41
C VAL A 600 9.58 -13.05 -18.10
N ARG A 601 10.45 -13.61 -17.28
CA ARG A 601 10.87 -13.04 -16.01
C ARG A 601 12.36 -13.20 -15.78
N LEU A 602 12.88 -12.33 -14.93
CA LEU A 602 14.23 -12.38 -14.38
C LEU A 602 14.13 -12.12 -12.87
N HIS A 603 14.72 -12.99 -12.06
CA HIS A 603 14.78 -12.83 -10.61
C HIS A 603 16.25 -12.68 -10.18
N GLY A 604 16.62 -11.50 -9.69
CA GLY A 604 17.98 -11.15 -9.33
C GLY A 604 18.33 -11.39 -7.85
N ASP A 605 19.61 -11.61 -7.59
CA ASP A 605 20.20 -11.76 -6.25
C ASP A 605 20.29 -10.46 -5.42
N GLY A 606 19.81 -9.34 -5.94
CA GLY A 606 19.84 -8.02 -5.29
C GLY A 606 21.16 -7.27 -5.43
N ALA A 607 22.29 -7.96 -5.62
CA ALA A 607 23.57 -7.38 -6.02
C ALA A 607 23.66 -7.17 -7.54
N ARG A 608 22.75 -7.80 -8.30
CA ARG A 608 22.73 -7.85 -9.76
C ARG A 608 23.94 -8.60 -10.33
N THR A 609 24.56 -9.48 -9.55
CA THR A 609 25.62 -10.34 -10.07
C THR A 609 25.03 -11.42 -10.99
N ALA A 610 23.90 -12.01 -10.61
CA ALA A 610 23.20 -12.99 -11.42
C ALA A 610 21.68 -12.83 -11.34
N GLY A 611 20.99 -13.20 -12.42
CA GLY A 611 19.53 -13.26 -12.48
C GLY A 611 19.03 -14.59 -13.07
N GLU A 612 18.10 -15.23 -12.38
CA GLU A 612 17.44 -16.44 -12.87
C GLU A 612 16.30 -16.07 -13.82
N TYR A 613 16.36 -16.52 -15.07
CA TYR A 613 15.28 -16.28 -16.03
C TYR A 613 14.24 -17.39 -16.02
N ALA A 614 13.03 -17.04 -16.47
CA ALA A 614 12.02 -18.01 -16.75
C ALA A 614 11.05 -17.51 -17.83
N ILE A 615 10.56 -18.40 -18.69
CA ILE A 615 9.69 -18.02 -19.80
C ILE A 615 8.55 -19.01 -20.00
N ALA A 616 7.35 -18.50 -20.29
CA ALA A 616 6.19 -19.28 -20.67
C ALA A 616 5.47 -18.60 -21.84
N VAL A 617 5.13 -19.37 -22.87
CA VAL A 617 4.37 -18.91 -24.04
C VAL A 617 3.22 -19.87 -24.24
N ARG A 618 2.04 -19.37 -24.64
CA ARG A 618 0.91 -20.24 -24.94
C ARG A 618 1.27 -21.27 -26.02
N SER A 619 0.74 -22.48 -25.84
CA SER A 619 1.06 -23.62 -26.71
C SER A 619 0.68 -23.36 -28.18
N ASP A 620 -0.39 -22.61 -28.44
CA ASP A 620 -0.88 -22.27 -29.78
C ASP A 620 -0.06 -21.17 -30.49
N LEU A 621 0.90 -20.55 -29.80
CA LEU A 621 1.78 -19.51 -30.35
C LEU A 621 3.23 -19.97 -30.54
N LYS A 622 3.52 -21.25 -30.28
CA LYS A 622 4.83 -21.83 -30.53
C LYS A 622 5.20 -21.73 -32.01
N GLY A 623 6.49 -21.54 -32.28
CA GLY A 623 7.02 -21.38 -33.64
C GLY A 623 6.81 -20.00 -34.28
N LYS A 624 6.07 -19.08 -33.64
CA LYS A 624 5.82 -17.73 -34.18
C LYS A 624 6.87 -16.67 -33.82
N GLY A 625 7.87 -17.04 -33.01
CA GLY A 625 8.97 -16.16 -32.60
C GLY A 625 8.73 -15.38 -31.30
N LEU A 626 7.56 -15.49 -30.65
CA LEU A 626 7.25 -14.77 -29.42
C LEU A 626 8.27 -15.03 -28.28
N GLY A 627 8.65 -16.30 -28.09
CA GLY A 627 9.64 -16.65 -27.07
C GLY A 627 10.98 -15.94 -27.25
N TRP A 628 11.42 -15.76 -28.49
CA TRP A 628 12.67 -15.08 -28.84
C TRP A 628 12.62 -13.59 -28.53
N GLU A 629 11.54 -12.91 -28.93
CA GLU A 629 11.37 -11.49 -28.66
C GLU A 629 11.30 -11.18 -27.16
N LEU A 630 10.63 -12.05 -26.39
CA LEU A 630 10.60 -11.94 -24.94
C LEU A 630 11.98 -12.18 -24.30
N MET A 631 12.73 -13.20 -24.75
CA MET A 631 14.08 -13.44 -24.24
C MET A 631 15.04 -12.29 -24.58
N ARG A 632 15.00 -11.76 -25.80
CA ARG A 632 15.79 -10.57 -26.16
C ARG A 632 15.46 -9.38 -25.30
N LEU A 633 14.17 -9.15 -25.02
CA LEU A 633 13.73 -8.09 -24.14
C LEU A 633 14.28 -8.24 -22.71
N ILE A 634 14.23 -9.46 -22.14
CA ILE A 634 14.76 -9.65 -20.78
C ILE A 634 16.28 -9.51 -20.71
N ILE A 635 17.01 -9.88 -21.78
CA ILE A 635 18.46 -9.67 -21.87
C ILE A 635 18.79 -8.18 -21.98
N ARG A 636 18.06 -7.41 -22.82
CA ARG A 636 18.18 -5.94 -22.88
C ARG A 636 17.96 -5.30 -21.51
N PHE A 637 16.92 -5.75 -20.81
CA PHE A 637 16.64 -5.30 -19.45
C PHE A 637 17.80 -5.62 -18.50
N ALA A 638 18.31 -6.86 -18.52
CA ALA A 638 19.43 -7.28 -17.69
C ALA A 638 20.68 -6.43 -17.95
N HIS A 639 21.02 -6.19 -19.21
CA HIS A 639 22.13 -5.33 -19.61
C HIS A 639 21.96 -3.91 -19.07
N ARG A 640 20.78 -3.30 -19.30
CA ARG A 640 20.48 -1.93 -18.87
C ARG A 640 20.47 -1.76 -17.36
N GLU A 641 20.09 -2.78 -16.61
CA GLU A 641 20.16 -2.79 -15.14
C GLU A 641 21.56 -3.13 -14.60
N GLY A 642 22.48 -3.56 -15.45
CA GLY A 642 23.85 -3.92 -15.08
C GLY A 642 23.97 -5.30 -14.44
N TYR A 643 23.20 -6.28 -14.92
CA TYR A 643 23.42 -7.68 -14.55
C TYR A 643 24.66 -8.23 -15.25
N GLU A 644 25.49 -8.98 -14.52
CA GLU A 644 26.67 -9.65 -15.09
C GLU A 644 26.28 -10.97 -15.78
N GLU A 645 25.45 -11.80 -15.13
CA GLU A 645 25.04 -13.11 -15.63
C GLU A 645 23.50 -13.28 -15.63
N ILE A 646 22.97 -13.96 -16.66
CA ILE A 646 21.62 -14.55 -16.64
C ILE A 646 21.76 -16.07 -16.64
N HIS A 647 21.05 -16.77 -15.76
CA HIS A 647 21.06 -18.23 -15.72
C HIS A 647 19.65 -18.81 -15.62
N GLY A 648 19.53 -20.12 -15.86
CA GLY A 648 18.30 -20.85 -15.63
C GLY A 648 18.51 -22.35 -15.74
N GLU A 649 17.53 -23.08 -15.24
CA GLU A 649 17.46 -24.54 -15.37
C GLU A 649 16.47 -24.89 -16.47
N VAL A 650 16.84 -25.85 -17.31
CA VAL A 650 16.00 -26.34 -18.42
C VAL A 650 16.02 -27.86 -18.41
N LEU A 651 14.86 -28.50 -18.46
CA LEU A 651 14.80 -29.96 -18.63
C LEU A 651 15.50 -30.38 -19.92
N ARG A 652 16.31 -31.44 -19.88
CA ARG A 652 17.12 -31.94 -21.00
C ARG A 652 16.29 -32.25 -22.24
N GLU A 653 15.05 -32.69 -22.05
CA GLU A 653 14.10 -33.00 -23.13
C GLU A 653 13.48 -31.75 -23.79
N ASN A 654 13.62 -30.56 -23.19
CA ASN A 654 13.13 -29.30 -23.75
C ASN A 654 14.11 -28.75 -24.81
N THR A 655 14.29 -29.50 -25.88
CA THR A 655 15.25 -29.20 -26.96
C THR A 655 15.00 -27.82 -27.57
N THR A 656 13.74 -27.41 -27.74
CA THR A 656 13.38 -26.10 -28.26
C THR A 656 13.91 -24.95 -27.40
N MET A 657 13.81 -25.05 -26.07
CA MET A 657 14.33 -24.02 -25.17
C MET A 657 15.86 -23.99 -25.17
N LEU A 658 16.50 -25.17 -25.21
CA LEU A 658 17.97 -25.28 -25.27
C LEU A 658 18.54 -24.70 -26.57
N GLU A 659 17.92 -24.99 -27.71
CA GLU A 659 18.30 -24.41 -29.01
C GLU A 659 18.18 -22.88 -29.00
N MET A 660 17.09 -22.35 -28.43
CA MET A 660 16.92 -20.90 -28.27
C MET A 660 17.99 -20.28 -27.36
N CYS A 661 18.30 -20.92 -26.23
CA CYS A 661 19.37 -20.46 -25.32
C CYS A 661 20.71 -20.38 -26.05
N LEU A 662 21.13 -21.47 -26.70
CA LEU A 662 22.42 -21.54 -27.41
C LEU A 662 22.52 -20.46 -28.50
N ALA A 663 21.44 -20.24 -29.25
CA ALA A 663 21.41 -19.23 -30.30
C ALA A 663 21.39 -17.78 -29.78
N LEU A 664 20.93 -17.56 -28.55
CA LEU A 664 21.03 -16.27 -27.85
C LEU A 664 22.37 -16.10 -27.12
N GLY A 665 23.30 -17.05 -27.25
CA GLY A 665 24.64 -16.99 -26.69
C GLY A 665 24.80 -17.63 -25.31
N PHE A 666 23.79 -18.33 -24.80
CA PHE A 666 23.93 -19.06 -23.53
C PHE A 666 24.84 -20.27 -23.71
N GLU A 667 25.62 -20.58 -22.68
CA GLU A 667 26.32 -21.84 -22.54
C GLU A 667 25.42 -22.83 -21.78
N ALA A 668 25.32 -24.07 -22.27
CA ALA A 668 24.53 -25.13 -21.62
C ALA A 668 25.44 -26.24 -21.10
N LYS A 669 25.31 -26.58 -19.81
CA LYS A 669 26.05 -27.68 -19.15
C LYS A 669 25.06 -28.59 -18.43
N SER A 670 25.41 -29.87 -18.29
CA SER A 670 24.58 -30.78 -17.49
C SER A 670 24.65 -30.37 -16.02
N ASP A 671 23.52 -30.41 -15.33
CA ASP A 671 23.47 -30.12 -13.91
C ASP A 671 24.21 -31.21 -13.11
N PRO A 672 25.05 -30.86 -12.11
CA PRO A 672 25.78 -31.84 -11.32
C PRO A 672 24.88 -32.74 -10.47
N ASP A 673 23.74 -32.22 -10.02
CA ASP A 673 22.85 -32.86 -9.06
C ASP A 673 21.67 -33.58 -9.74
N SER A 674 21.39 -33.27 -11.02
CA SER A 674 20.34 -33.94 -11.81
C SER A 674 20.72 -34.18 -13.27
N GLN A 675 20.70 -35.44 -13.71
CA GLN A 675 20.94 -35.79 -15.11
C GLN A 675 19.81 -35.33 -16.05
N GLU A 676 18.63 -35.03 -15.51
CA GLU A 676 17.46 -34.59 -16.27
C GLU A 676 17.46 -33.07 -16.53
N ILE A 677 18.37 -32.31 -15.89
CA ILE A 677 18.42 -30.85 -15.96
C ILE A 677 19.70 -30.40 -16.68
N MET A 678 19.55 -29.35 -17.49
CA MET A 678 20.63 -28.59 -18.11
C MET A 678 20.66 -27.20 -17.48
N ALA A 679 21.79 -26.83 -16.90
CA ALA A 679 22.04 -25.48 -16.43
C ALA A 679 22.52 -24.62 -17.62
N VAL A 680 21.79 -23.53 -17.91
CA VAL A 680 22.16 -22.57 -18.95
C VAL A 680 22.61 -21.25 -18.32
N ARG A 681 23.66 -20.63 -18.88
CA ARG A 681 24.22 -19.36 -18.39
C ARG A 681 24.61 -18.44 -19.54
N LEU A 682 24.36 -17.15 -19.39
CA LEU A 682 24.70 -16.10 -20.35
C LEU A 682 25.49 -15.01 -19.64
N ASP A 683 26.70 -14.73 -20.11
CA ASP A 683 27.41 -13.49 -19.81
C ASP A 683 26.75 -12.36 -20.59
N VAL A 684 26.17 -11.40 -19.88
CA VAL A 684 25.33 -10.35 -20.47
C VAL A 684 26.17 -9.41 -21.33
N ALA A 685 27.38 -9.05 -20.89
CA ALA A 685 28.25 -8.16 -21.65
C ALA A 685 28.68 -8.81 -22.97
N ARG A 686 29.11 -10.07 -22.90
CA ARG A 686 29.47 -10.87 -24.09
C ARG A 686 28.28 -11.05 -25.04
N ALA A 687 27.07 -11.22 -24.52
CA ALA A 687 25.87 -11.32 -25.35
C ALA A 687 25.62 -10.05 -26.18
N VAL A 688 25.77 -8.88 -25.56
CA VAL A 688 25.64 -7.58 -26.24
C VAL A 688 26.78 -7.33 -27.22
N GLU A 689 27.99 -7.80 -26.94
CA GLU A 689 29.09 -7.75 -27.90
C GLU A 689 28.81 -8.58 -29.16
N ILE A 690 28.17 -9.74 -29.02
CA ILE A 690 27.81 -10.63 -30.13
C ILE A 690 26.61 -10.09 -30.92
N ASP A 691 25.58 -9.59 -30.23
CA ASP A 691 24.39 -8.99 -30.83
C ASP A 691 24.17 -7.57 -30.27
N PRO A 692 24.70 -6.53 -30.94
CA PRO A 692 24.56 -5.15 -30.50
C PRO A 692 23.12 -4.64 -30.42
N THR A 693 22.14 -5.36 -30.97
CA THR A 693 20.71 -5.00 -30.81
C THR A 693 20.19 -5.28 -29.40
N LEU A 694 20.99 -5.94 -28.55
CA LEU A 694 20.72 -6.20 -27.15
C LEU A 694 21.22 -5.10 -26.19
N ALA A 695 21.87 -4.05 -26.71
CA ALA A 695 22.15 -2.81 -25.97
C ALA A 695 20.89 -1.93 -25.91
#